data_AF-A0A1Q6KIX0-F1
#
_entry.id   AF-A0A1Q6KIX0-F1
#
_cell.length_a   1.000
_cell.length_b   1.000
_cell.length_c   1.000
_cell.angle_alpha   90.00
_cell.angle_beta   90.00
_cell.angle_gamma   90.00
#
_symmetry.space_group_name_H-M   'P 1'
#
loop_
_entity.id
_entity.type
_entity.pdbx_description
1 polymer ?
#
loop_
_entity_poly.entity_id
_entity_poly.type
_entity_poly.pdbx_seq_one_letter_code
_entity_poly.pdbx_strand_id
1 'polypeptide(L)'
;MEKKNKTQEMKEKLEYIGLNLDEIPKTLKLVEDLKFRPNSGFDEKKYRQYRFVSPKEIQILLSPTNRLDDIKEKYSKASPLADYLEPDENNERKQHDYETFIKMLEEVKIEEIEKIEKEQQTINKKIPFKVRYSGNYLWQIYYAEATDQYFMIVPTEDKDYSTFFYVLKKQIEKKKAGKIFVPISNAEYTRELLNKTEIQSLENYLWLFTKDWASIYEVYDKTEKASLQIVGETEVYGKIKSDYKVKLSNKIEATKFFKLVKALFIVQSELPNYYEFQTRIDKQGSLEFYYNDQLMKYDELSNWVNDEYRRLLDMEKKVVEKNNSLQEKLSKLKKQSQELDIEYLSKEKQISTFLECKKTFFGKVKYFFKYSGKKNKVKEKVEKTKVDEIKIVKEKIEENLKVQYTLEELIQKGKETLEKENNLKNTKMDINALKLKNLNLTKKIENATAFIEEIDSHKKSIFEFWKYSNKDEVQALEEGEKEQESIKPHSKVFDYEEDFEEFGETMDEIQRKILSKEELDDVYLTTTNQLEVINKLKTESPTAKELEQYMKKIKKDLQEEKDITEEDVIDIFGGLSEDTRKITKLANKSHREHPKNKYAILRVAKSMKTAEYRAALENAINIIDEALEKNALQQDIAGYKWVEEEENIDTNEFNVFNLNPEKEIENALTETESGKVNLYKMNFEKGVKAIAFTNCVYYDNQNKTLPVGMDKDTRMLVNILDTDITLESKKVIRVGRLEDEDDIASKLIIKTINVLEYTVKDDTLGI
;
A
#
# COMPACT_ATOMS: atom_id res chain seq x y z
N MET A 1 -10.30 -60.59 12.08
CA MET A 1 -9.10 -59.83 12.49
C MET A 1 -9.44 -58.38 12.82
N GLU A 2 -10.31 -57.70 12.05
CA GLU A 2 -10.74 -56.31 12.32
C GLU A 2 -11.29 -56.04 13.73
N LYS A 3 -12.18 -56.88 14.28
CA LYS A 3 -12.70 -56.70 15.65
C LYS A 3 -11.62 -56.78 16.74
N LYS A 4 -10.59 -57.62 16.56
CA LYS A 4 -9.46 -57.73 17.51
C LYS A 4 -8.55 -56.49 17.45
N ASN A 5 -8.36 -55.92 16.25
CA ASN A 5 -7.59 -54.68 16.07
C ASN A 5 -8.29 -53.48 16.72
N LYS A 6 -9.61 -53.32 16.53
CA LYS A 6 -10.37 -52.20 17.12
C LYS A 6 -10.35 -52.20 18.65
N THR A 7 -10.52 -53.35 19.30
CA THR A 7 -10.46 -53.44 20.77
C THR A 7 -9.06 -53.15 21.31
N GLN A 8 -8.01 -53.47 20.55
CA GLN A 8 -6.63 -53.15 20.93
C GLN A 8 -6.34 -51.65 20.78
N GLU A 9 -6.74 -51.04 19.67
CA GLU A 9 -6.61 -49.61 19.41
C GLU A 9 -7.35 -48.76 20.47
N MET A 10 -8.56 -49.16 20.88
CA MET A 10 -9.28 -48.49 21.96
C MET A 10 -8.55 -48.55 23.30
N LYS A 11 -7.95 -49.69 23.64
CA LYS A 11 -7.16 -49.83 24.87
C LYS A 11 -5.93 -48.93 24.85
N GLU A 12 -5.24 -48.85 23.70
CA GLU A 12 -4.09 -47.96 23.50
C GLU A 12 -4.49 -46.48 23.69
N LYS A 13 -5.64 -46.05 23.15
CA LYS A 13 -6.17 -44.68 23.37
C LYS A 13 -6.51 -44.40 24.84
N LEU A 14 -7.20 -45.31 25.52
CA LEU A 14 -7.53 -45.18 26.95
C LEU A 14 -6.28 -45.12 27.83
N GLU A 15 -5.29 -45.98 27.54
CA GLU A 15 -4.00 -45.99 28.24
C GLU A 15 -3.23 -44.70 28.01
N TYR A 16 -3.21 -44.18 26.77
CA TYR A 16 -2.57 -42.92 26.42
C TYR A 16 -3.20 -41.71 27.13
N ILE A 17 -4.53 -41.67 27.23
CA ILE A 17 -5.27 -40.62 27.99
C ILE A 17 -5.12 -40.83 29.50
N GLY A 18 -4.86 -42.06 29.95
CA GLY A 18 -4.78 -42.43 31.36
C GLY A 18 -6.14 -42.66 32.02
N LEU A 19 -7.20 -42.90 31.23
CA LEU A 19 -8.57 -43.11 31.72
C LEU A 19 -8.86 -44.61 31.86
N ASN A 20 -9.25 -45.03 33.06
CA ASN A 20 -9.79 -46.37 33.30
C ASN A 20 -11.32 -46.27 33.43
N LEU A 21 -12.06 -46.85 32.48
CA LEU A 21 -13.53 -46.84 32.48
C LEU A 21 -14.13 -47.69 33.63
N ASP A 22 -13.38 -48.66 34.15
CA ASP A 22 -13.82 -49.46 35.32
C ASP A 22 -13.62 -48.70 36.65
N GLU A 23 -12.78 -47.67 36.68
CA GLU A 23 -12.46 -46.88 37.88
C GLU A 23 -12.37 -45.39 37.54
N ILE A 24 -13.54 -44.75 37.38
CA ILE A 24 -13.61 -43.32 37.03
C ILE A 24 -13.03 -42.44 38.15
N PRO A 25 -12.04 -41.58 37.87
CA PRO A 25 -11.47 -40.67 38.85
C PRO A 25 -12.51 -39.76 39.51
N LYS A 26 -12.47 -39.64 40.84
CA LYS A 26 -13.40 -38.80 41.62
C LYS A 26 -13.42 -37.33 41.16
N THR A 27 -12.30 -36.83 40.65
CA THR A 27 -12.18 -35.46 40.14
C THR A 27 -13.08 -35.19 38.94
N LEU A 28 -13.37 -36.20 38.11
CA LEU A 28 -14.28 -36.07 36.95
C LEU A 28 -15.76 -36.11 37.35
N LYS A 29 -16.07 -36.56 38.57
CA LYS A 29 -17.43 -36.62 39.12
C LYS A 29 -17.86 -35.33 39.82
N LEU A 30 -16.93 -34.37 39.99
CA LEU A 30 -17.23 -33.07 40.57
C LEU A 30 -17.90 -32.20 39.50
N VAL A 31 -19.17 -31.89 39.72
CA VAL A 31 -19.97 -31.05 38.84
C VAL A 31 -20.45 -29.86 39.64
N GLU A 32 -20.07 -28.66 39.21
CA GLU A 32 -20.51 -27.42 39.82
C GLU A 32 -21.55 -26.74 38.93
N ASP A 33 -22.48 -26.00 39.56
CA ASP A 33 -23.47 -25.19 38.85
C ASP A 33 -22.80 -23.89 38.38
N LEU A 34 -22.51 -23.84 37.08
CA LEU A 34 -21.79 -22.73 36.43
C LEU A 34 -22.60 -21.42 36.42
N LYS A 35 -23.94 -21.47 36.55
CA LYS A 35 -24.85 -20.32 36.40
C LYS A 35 -24.56 -19.45 35.16
N PHE A 36 -24.04 -20.06 34.11
CA PHE A 36 -23.62 -19.36 32.89
C PHE A 36 -24.84 -18.83 32.14
N ARG A 37 -24.73 -17.59 31.66
CA ARG A 37 -25.75 -16.94 30.85
C ARG A 37 -25.16 -16.58 29.49
N PRO A 38 -25.49 -17.32 28.43
CA PRO A 38 -24.92 -17.05 27.11
C PRO A 38 -25.37 -15.68 26.57
N ASN A 39 -24.41 -14.85 26.16
CA ASN A 39 -24.68 -13.60 25.47
C ASN A 39 -25.15 -13.89 24.03
N SER A 40 -26.37 -13.47 23.67
CA SER A 40 -26.86 -13.56 22.28
C SER A 40 -26.22 -12.51 21.38
N GLY A 41 -25.91 -12.89 20.14
CA GLY A 41 -25.35 -11.98 19.12
C GLY A 41 -23.83 -11.83 19.17
N PHE A 42 -23.14 -12.68 19.95
CA PHE A 42 -21.68 -12.74 19.96
C PHE A 42 -21.20 -13.72 18.88
N ASP A 43 -20.23 -13.30 18.07
CA ASP A 43 -19.58 -14.20 17.12
C ASP A 43 -18.55 -15.06 17.87
N GLU A 44 -18.89 -16.33 18.11
CA GLU A 44 -18.03 -17.29 18.81
C GLU A 44 -16.69 -17.56 18.12
N LYS A 45 -16.54 -17.14 16.86
CA LYS A 45 -15.28 -17.23 16.11
C LYS A 45 -14.37 -16.02 16.33
N LYS A 46 -14.86 -14.94 16.95
CA LYS A 46 -14.09 -13.72 17.25
C LYS A 46 -13.58 -13.74 18.68
N TYR A 47 -12.41 -14.32 18.88
CA TYR A 47 -11.73 -14.38 20.17
C TYR A 47 -11.12 -13.03 20.54
N ARG A 48 -11.56 -12.47 21.67
CA ARG A 48 -11.02 -11.22 22.24
C ARG A 48 -10.04 -11.48 23.38
N GLN A 49 -10.20 -12.61 24.07
CA GLN A 49 -9.37 -12.98 25.21
C GLN A 49 -8.61 -14.28 24.98
N TYR A 50 -7.35 -14.30 25.39
CA TYR A 50 -6.53 -15.49 25.48
C TYR A 50 -5.93 -15.62 26.88
N ARG A 51 -5.99 -16.82 27.46
CA ARG A 51 -5.58 -17.03 28.86
C ARG A 51 -4.76 -18.30 29.02
N PHE A 52 -3.85 -18.27 29.97
CA PHE A 52 -3.28 -19.48 30.55
C PHE A 52 -4.24 -20.05 31.61
N VAL A 53 -4.89 -21.16 31.31
CA VAL A 53 -5.89 -21.83 32.18
C VAL A 53 -5.35 -23.18 32.64
N SER A 54 -5.59 -23.56 33.90
CA SER A 54 -5.27 -24.92 34.35
C SER A 54 -6.30 -25.90 33.79
N PRO A 55 -5.90 -26.99 33.10
CA PRO A 55 -6.86 -28.01 32.65
C PRO A 55 -7.73 -28.56 33.80
N LYS A 56 -7.20 -28.61 35.02
CA LYS A 56 -7.91 -29.09 36.23
C LYS A 56 -9.01 -28.15 36.73
N GLU A 57 -9.03 -26.91 36.27
CA GLU A 57 -10.04 -25.90 36.61
C GLU A 57 -11.15 -25.80 35.55
N ILE A 58 -11.08 -26.62 34.48
CA ILE A 58 -12.04 -26.61 33.37
C ILE A 58 -13.10 -27.70 33.60
N GLN A 59 -14.35 -27.32 33.80
CA GLN A 59 -15.45 -28.30 33.80
C GLN A 59 -15.79 -28.74 32.37
N ILE A 60 -15.86 -30.03 32.08
CA ILE A 60 -16.17 -30.53 30.74
C ILE A 60 -17.66 -30.89 30.65
N LEU A 61 -18.34 -30.33 29.65
CA LEU A 61 -19.72 -30.64 29.30
C LEU A 61 -19.77 -31.17 27.86
N LEU A 62 -20.53 -32.24 27.63
CA LEU A 62 -20.80 -32.76 26.29
C LEU A 62 -22.20 -32.30 25.87
N SER A 63 -22.36 -31.92 24.60
CA SER A 63 -23.64 -31.45 24.08
C SER A 63 -23.97 -32.13 22.74
N PRO A 64 -25.18 -32.68 22.57
CA PRO A 64 -25.66 -33.27 21.31
C PRO A 64 -26.02 -32.17 20.30
N THR A 65 -24.97 -31.48 19.84
CA THR A 65 -25.01 -30.37 18.89
C THR A 65 -23.77 -30.39 18.01
N ASN A 66 -23.77 -29.54 16.98
CA ASN A 66 -22.60 -29.20 16.18
C ASN A 66 -21.90 -27.94 16.73
N ARG A 67 -20.61 -27.76 16.43
CA ARG A 67 -19.87 -26.54 16.80
C ARG A 67 -20.48 -25.24 16.28
N LEU A 68 -21.10 -25.31 15.10
CA LEU A 68 -21.70 -24.17 14.42
C LEU A 68 -23.04 -23.73 15.04
N ASP A 69 -23.61 -24.54 15.93
CA ASP A 69 -24.85 -24.21 16.62
C ASP A 69 -24.65 -23.08 17.65
N ASP A 70 -25.73 -22.36 17.93
CA ASP A 70 -25.73 -21.22 18.87
C ASP A 70 -25.37 -21.66 20.29
N ILE A 71 -24.53 -20.88 20.99
CA ILE A 71 -24.13 -21.14 22.38
C ILE A 71 -25.31 -21.43 23.32
N LYS A 72 -26.48 -20.79 23.15
CA LYS A 72 -27.64 -21.06 24.01
C LYS A 72 -28.14 -22.48 23.82
N GLU A 73 -28.20 -22.93 22.58
CA GLU A 73 -28.58 -24.31 22.26
C GLU A 73 -27.56 -25.29 22.81
N LYS A 74 -26.26 -25.06 22.51
CA LYS A 74 -25.16 -25.90 22.99
C LYS A 74 -25.17 -26.04 24.51
N TYR A 75 -25.26 -24.94 25.25
CA TYR A 75 -25.28 -24.96 26.71
C TYR A 75 -26.56 -25.57 27.29
N SER A 76 -27.72 -25.33 26.67
CA SER A 76 -29.01 -25.87 27.16
C SER A 76 -29.12 -27.39 27.09
N LYS A 77 -28.49 -28.00 26.09
CA LYS A 77 -28.46 -29.45 25.88
C LYS A 77 -27.24 -30.11 26.54
N ALA A 78 -26.30 -29.34 27.05
CA ALA A 78 -25.06 -29.85 27.58
C ALA A 78 -25.29 -30.63 28.89
N SER A 79 -24.63 -31.77 29.03
CA SER A 79 -24.60 -32.56 30.26
C SER A 79 -23.14 -32.80 30.69
N PRO A 80 -22.85 -32.91 32.00
CA PRO A 80 -21.49 -33.13 32.49
C PRO A 80 -20.85 -34.40 31.93
N LEU A 81 -19.52 -34.37 31.73
CA LEU A 81 -18.76 -35.55 31.27
C LEU A 81 -19.03 -36.80 32.11
N ALA A 82 -19.26 -36.67 33.42
CA ALA A 82 -19.56 -37.79 34.30
C ALA A 82 -20.76 -38.64 33.84
N ASP A 83 -21.77 -38.02 33.21
CA ASP A 83 -22.96 -38.72 32.73
C ASP A 83 -22.68 -39.62 31.51
N TYR A 84 -21.57 -39.37 30.80
CA TYR A 84 -21.13 -40.10 29.62
C TYR A 84 -20.12 -41.22 29.91
N LEU A 85 -19.64 -41.33 31.16
CA LEU A 85 -18.55 -42.26 31.51
C LEU A 85 -19.03 -43.56 32.17
N GLU A 86 -20.29 -43.64 32.58
CA GLU A 86 -20.86 -44.81 33.27
C GLU A 86 -22.07 -45.38 32.51
N PRO A 87 -22.00 -46.61 32.00
CA PRO A 87 -23.15 -47.24 31.33
C PRO A 87 -24.22 -47.64 32.35
N ASP A 88 -25.49 -47.62 31.93
CA ASP A 88 -26.62 -48.07 32.73
C ASP A 88 -27.66 -48.74 31.81
N GLU A 89 -27.65 -50.08 31.78
CA GLU A 89 -28.54 -50.88 30.92
C GLU A 89 -30.03 -50.65 31.20
N ASN A 90 -30.37 -50.11 32.39
CA ASN A 90 -31.76 -49.81 32.75
C ASN A 90 -32.15 -48.35 32.42
N ASN A 91 -31.24 -47.57 31.84
CA ASN A 91 -31.46 -46.18 31.47
C ASN A 91 -30.96 -45.93 30.04
N GLU A 92 -31.90 -45.98 29.08
CA GLU A 92 -31.62 -45.81 27.65
C GLU A 92 -30.83 -44.53 27.35
N ARG A 93 -31.08 -43.43 28.08
CA ARG A 93 -30.35 -42.18 27.89
C ARG A 93 -28.88 -42.30 28.29
N LYS A 94 -28.61 -42.85 29.49
CA LYS A 94 -27.22 -43.05 29.95
C LYS A 94 -26.46 -44.04 29.08
N GLN A 95 -27.15 -45.07 28.59
CA GLN A 95 -26.57 -46.00 27.64
C GLN A 95 -26.18 -45.29 26.34
N HIS A 96 -27.06 -44.44 25.81
CA HIS A 96 -26.77 -43.63 24.62
C HIS A 96 -25.63 -42.62 24.82
N ASP A 97 -25.58 -41.95 25.98
CA ASP A 97 -24.51 -41.03 26.33
C ASP A 97 -23.16 -41.78 26.41
N TYR A 98 -23.11 -42.94 27.08
CA TYR A 98 -21.92 -43.79 27.10
C TYR A 98 -21.46 -44.23 25.70
N GLU A 99 -22.38 -44.70 24.86
CA GLU A 99 -22.08 -45.08 23.47
C GLU A 99 -21.52 -43.90 22.65
N THR A 100 -22.02 -42.69 22.91
CA THR A 100 -21.53 -41.46 22.27
C THR A 100 -20.08 -41.19 22.65
N PHE A 101 -19.72 -41.31 23.94
CA PHE A 101 -18.33 -41.15 24.38
C PHE A 101 -17.40 -42.19 23.73
N ILE A 102 -17.84 -43.46 23.66
CA ILE A 102 -17.08 -44.52 23.00
C ILE A 102 -16.84 -44.19 21.52
N LYS A 103 -17.86 -43.70 20.81
CA LYS A 103 -17.72 -43.26 19.42
C LYS A 103 -16.70 -42.12 19.27
N MET A 104 -16.73 -41.11 20.14
CA MET A 104 -15.75 -40.01 20.11
C MET A 104 -14.32 -40.52 20.31
N LEU A 105 -14.14 -41.49 21.21
CA LEU A 105 -12.85 -42.13 21.47
C LEU A 105 -12.39 -43.00 20.28
N GLU A 106 -13.30 -43.64 19.57
CA GLU A 106 -12.97 -44.36 18.33
C GLU A 106 -12.48 -43.39 17.24
N GLU A 107 -13.09 -42.21 17.11
CA GLU A 107 -12.78 -41.23 16.06
C GLU A 107 -11.46 -40.46 16.28
N VAL A 108 -11.08 -40.17 17.53
CA VAL A 108 -9.87 -39.39 17.83
C VAL A 108 -8.59 -40.17 17.49
N LYS A 109 -7.57 -39.46 16.99
CA LYS A 109 -6.23 -40.00 16.75
C LYS A 109 -5.23 -39.54 17.81
N ILE A 110 -4.35 -40.43 18.24
CA ILE A 110 -3.32 -40.11 19.24
C ILE A 110 -2.36 -39.05 18.70
N GLU A 111 -2.01 -39.12 17.41
CA GLU A 111 -1.10 -38.20 16.73
C GLU A 111 -1.61 -36.75 16.76
N GLU A 112 -2.93 -36.55 16.69
CA GLU A 112 -3.56 -35.22 16.77
C GLU A 112 -3.44 -34.64 18.19
N ILE A 113 -3.58 -35.47 19.22
CA ILE A 113 -3.37 -35.07 20.63
C ILE A 113 -1.88 -34.74 20.87
N GLU A 114 -0.96 -35.54 20.34
CA GLU A 114 0.48 -35.29 20.42
C GLU A 114 0.90 -33.97 19.73
N LYS A 115 0.25 -33.63 18.62
CA LYS A 115 0.46 -32.35 17.94
C LYS A 115 0.09 -31.18 18.86
N ILE A 116 -1.09 -31.22 19.47
CA ILE A 116 -1.54 -30.21 20.45
C ILE A 116 -0.58 -30.11 21.63
N GLU A 117 -0.07 -31.26 22.12
CA GLU A 117 0.94 -31.28 23.18
C GLU A 117 2.21 -30.51 22.81
N LYS A 118 2.76 -30.76 21.61
CA LYS A 118 3.95 -30.06 21.12
C LYS A 118 3.68 -28.56 20.94
N GLU A 119 2.54 -28.19 20.37
CA GLU A 119 2.13 -26.79 20.20
C GLU A 119 2.03 -26.08 21.55
N GLN A 120 1.34 -26.67 22.53
CA GLN A 120 1.18 -26.09 23.87
C GLN A 120 2.50 -26.03 24.64
N GLN A 121 3.43 -26.96 24.43
CA GLN A 121 4.79 -26.87 24.99
C GLN A 121 5.57 -25.68 24.42
N THR A 122 5.45 -25.43 23.12
CA THR A 122 6.05 -24.27 22.45
C THR A 122 5.43 -22.96 22.94
N ILE A 123 4.10 -22.88 22.95
CA ILE A 123 3.36 -21.69 23.41
C ILE A 123 3.67 -21.38 24.88
N ASN A 124 3.82 -22.41 25.71
CA ASN A 124 4.19 -22.24 27.11
C ASN A 124 5.57 -21.59 27.30
N LYS A 125 6.47 -21.69 26.33
CA LYS A 125 7.76 -20.98 26.36
C LYS A 125 7.61 -19.55 25.88
N LYS A 126 6.83 -19.32 24.81
CA LYS A 126 6.63 -18.01 24.19
C LYS A 126 5.24 -17.94 23.55
N ILE A 127 4.47 -16.91 23.90
CA ILE A 127 3.17 -16.63 23.27
C ILE A 127 3.40 -16.37 21.77
N PRO A 128 2.57 -16.93 20.87
CA PRO A 128 2.68 -16.71 19.43
C PRO A 128 2.68 -15.22 19.09
N PHE A 129 3.41 -14.84 18.03
CA PHE A 129 3.45 -13.45 17.59
C PHE A 129 2.03 -12.93 17.29
N LYS A 130 1.29 -13.66 16.44
CA LYS A 130 -0.10 -13.35 16.09
C LYS A 130 -1.11 -13.59 17.23
N VAL A 131 -0.66 -14.04 18.41
CA VAL A 131 -1.46 -14.48 19.58
C VAL A 131 -2.32 -15.70 19.29
N ARG A 132 -3.09 -15.66 18.19
CA ARG A 132 -3.82 -16.78 17.62
C ARG A 132 -2.89 -17.85 17.05
N TYR A 133 -3.39 -19.08 16.98
CA TYR A 133 -2.71 -20.23 16.40
C TYR A 133 -3.74 -21.12 15.67
N SER A 134 -3.27 -22.09 14.90
CA SER A 134 -4.15 -22.98 14.14
C SER A 134 -5.02 -23.82 15.08
N GLY A 135 -6.28 -24.06 14.70
CA GLY A 135 -7.19 -24.87 15.53
C GLY A 135 -7.77 -24.19 16.77
N ASN A 136 -7.57 -22.88 16.97
CA ASN A 136 -8.14 -22.13 18.10
C ASN A 136 -9.64 -22.39 18.35
N TYR A 137 -10.40 -22.57 17.27
CA TYR A 137 -11.84 -22.82 17.35
C TYR A 137 -12.23 -24.17 17.96
N LEU A 138 -11.30 -25.13 18.04
CA LEU A 138 -11.52 -26.46 18.60
C LEU A 138 -11.63 -26.45 20.13
N TRP A 139 -11.13 -25.40 20.81
CA TRP A 139 -11.08 -25.40 22.27
C TRP A 139 -12.45 -25.24 22.92
N GLN A 140 -13.35 -24.41 22.35
CA GLN A 140 -14.70 -24.19 22.88
C GLN A 140 -14.71 -24.02 24.43
N ILE A 141 -13.71 -23.31 24.98
CA ILE A 141 -13.60 -23.02 26.41
C ILE A 141 -14.25 -21.68 26.68
N TYR A 142 -15.15 -21.66 27.65
CA TYR A 142 -15.92 -20.50 28.09
C TYR A 142 -15.57 -20.18 29.54
N TYR A 143 -15.90 -18.96 29.97
CA TYR A 143 -15.71 -18.49 31.33
C TYR A 143 -17.04 -18.01 31.91
N ALA A 144 -17.42 -18.59 33.05
CA ALA A 144 -18.61 -18.24 33.81
C ALA A 144 -18.29 -17.18 34.87
N GLU A 145 -18.55 -15.91 34.54
CA GLU A 145 -18.27 -14.78 35.44
C GLU A 145 -18.99 -14.88 36.80
N ALA A 146 -20.18 -15.48 36.83
CA ALA A 146 -21.00 -15.58 38.06
C ALA A 146 -20.39 -16.52 39.12
N THR A 147 -19.58 -17.48 38.70
CA THR A 147 -18.97 -18.48 39.58
C THR A 147 -17.45 -18.50 39.54
N ASP A 148 -16.82 -17.69 38.67
CA ASP A 148 -15.37 -17.65 38.45
C ASP A 148 -14.80 -19.01 38.02
N GLN A 149 -15.45 -19.62 37.01
CA GLN A 149 -15.10 -20.97 36.55
C GLN A 149 -14.95 -21.05 35.04
N TYR A 150 -14.01 -21.89 34.60
CA TYR A 150 -13.88 -22.25 33.19
C TYR A 150 -14.62 -23.53 32.90
N PHE A 151 -15.21 -23.61 31.71
CA PHE A 151 -15.83 -24.84 31.24
C PHE A 151 -15.67 -25.01 29.73
N MET A 152 -15.54 -26.25 29.28
CA MET A 152 -15.46 -26.62 27.88
C MET A 152 -16.80 -27.24 27.46
N ILE A 153 -17.39 -26.76 26.37
CA ILE A 153 -18.50 -27.45 25.72
C ILE A 153 -17.94 -28.25 24.55
N VAL A 154 -18.16 -29.56 24.57
CA VAL A 154 -17.74 -30.50 23.52
C VAL A 154 -18.97 -30.88 22.70
N PRO A 155 -19.12 -30.36 21.46
CA PRO A 155 -20.20 -30.77 20.58
C PRO A 155 -19.97 -32.22 20.13
N THR A 156 -20.92 -33.11 20.38
CA THR A 156 -20.76 -34.55 20.08
C THR A 156 -21.02 -34.90 18.62
N GLU A 157 -21.58 -33.97 17.82
CA GLU A 157 -21.80 -34.18 16.37
C GLU A 157 -20.63 -33.69 15.49
N ASP A 158 -19.54 -33.21 16.10
CA ASP A 158 -18.30 -32.87 15.40
C ASP A 158 -17.53 -34.12 14.94
N LYS A 159 -16.35 -33.93 14.34
CA LYS A 159 -15.44 -35.03 13.92
C LYS A 159 -14.04 -34.92 14.51
N ASP A 160 -13.76 -33.86 15.25
CA ASP A 160 -12.46 -33.57 15.83
C ASP A 160 -12.64 -33.32 17.33
N TYR A 161 -12.15 -34.27 18.11
CA TYR A 161 -12.24 -34.29 19.57
C TYR A 161 -10.85 -34.21 20.23
N SER A 162 -9.81 -33.88 19.44
CA SER A 162 -8.41 -33.89 19.88
C SER A 162 -8.15 -32.96 21.07
N THR A 163 -8.69 -31.73 21.05
CA THR A 163 -8.60 -30.77 22.16
C THR A 163 -9.30 -31.26 23.42
N PHE A 164 -10.47 -31.90 23.28
CA PHE A 164 -11.21 -32.47 24.41
C PHE A 164 -10.40 -33.55 25.10
N PHE A 165 -9.92 -34.55 24.33
CA PHE A 165 -9.14 -35.64 24.89
C PHE A 165 -7.78 -35.18 25.44
N TYR A 166 -7.20 -34.13 24.86
CA TYR A 166 -6.03 -33.47 25.44
C TYR A 166 -6.32 -32.88 26.83
N VAL A 167 -7.40 -32.10 26.98
CA VAL A 167 -7.79 -31.52 28.28
C VAL A 167 -8.09 -32.63 29.29
N LEU A 168 -8.84 -33.65 28.89
CA LEU A 168 -9.19 -34.79 29.73
C LEU A 168 -7.94 -35.54 30.23
N LYS A 169 -6.99 -35.84 29.33
CA LYS A 169 -5.69 -36.44 29.69
C LYS A 169 -4.99 -35.59 30.76
N LYS A 170 -4.90 -34.28 30.56
CA LYS A 170 -4.25 -33.35 31.51
C LYS A 170 -4.96 -33.25 32.85
N GLN A 171 -6.29 -33.44 32.90
CA GLN A 171 -7.03 -33.49 34.16
C GLN A 171 -6.68 -34.73 34.99
N ILE A 172 -6.52 -35.88 34.33
CA ILE A 172 -6.29 -37.18 34.98
C ILE A 172 -4.81 -37.35 35.40
N GLU A 173 -3.87 -36.72 34.68
CA GLU A 173 -2.45 -36.78 35.00
C GLU A 173 -2.16 -36.44 36.48
N LYS A 174 -1.45 -37.35 37.16
CA LYS A 174 -1.05 -37.20 38.57
C LYS A 174 -0.04 -36.07 38.80
N LYS A 175 0.72 -35.69 37.76
CA LYS A 175 1.66 -34.56 37.80
C LYS A 175 0.88 -33.23 37.79
N LYS A 176 1.54 -32.11 38.14
CA LYS A 176 0.95 -30.79 37.89
C LYS A 176 0.77 -30.63 36.38
N ALA A 177 -0.48 -30.48 35.93
CA ALA A 177 -0.87 -30.44 34.51
C ALA A 177 -0.30 -29.24 33.73
N GLY A 178 0.29 -28.26 34.43
CA GLY A 178 0.64 -26.97 33.85
C GLY A 178 -0.60 -26.14 33.51
N LYS A 179 -0.39 -24.94 32.97
CA LYS A 179 -1.45 -24.14 32.36
C LYS A 179 -1.38 -24.33 30.83
N ILE A 180 -2.53 -24.33 30.17
CA ILE A 180 -2.68 -24.35 28.71
C ILE A 180 -3.08 -22.95 28.23
N PHE A 181 -2.57 -22.53 27.09
CA PHE A 181 -2.89 -21.22 26.51
C PHE A 181 -4.02 -21.36 25.50
N VAL A 182 -5.17 -20.80 25.82
CA VAL A 182 -6.42 -21.04 25.06
C VAL A 182 -7.19 -19.75 24.82
N PRO A 183 -7.92 -19.65 23.71
CA PRO A 183 -8.92 -18.60 23.55
C PRO A 183 -10.10 -18.83 24.52
N ILE A 184 -10.68 -17.75 25.02
CA ILE A 184 -11.93 -17.81 25.79
C ILE A 184 -13.09 -17.39 24.88
N SER A 185 -13.94 -18.36 24.56
CA SER A 185 -15.14 -18.19 23.75
C SER A 185 -16.20 -17.35 24.47
N ASN A 186 -16.94 -16.55 23.70
CA ASN A 186 -18.02 -15.68 24.20
C ASN A 186 -17.60 -14.70 25.30
N ALA A 187 -16.31 -14.38 25.41
CA ALA A 187 -15.77 -13.44 26.38
C ALA A 187 -15.55 -12.05 25.76
N GLU A 188 -16.08 -11.03 26.43
CA GLU A 188 -15.90 -9.61 26.08
C GLU A 188 -14.68 -9.04 26.81
N TYR A 189 -14.06 -7.96 26.33
CA TYR A 189 -12.94 -7.33 27.05
C TYR A 189 -13.32 -6.96 28.49
N THR A 190 -12.45 -7.26 29.45
CA THR A 190 -12.75 -7.08 30.89
C THR A 190 -12.81 -5.62 31.35
N ARG A 191 -12.36 -4.68 30.50
CA ARG A 191 -12.23 -3.23 30.78
C ARG A 191 -11.13 -2.88 31.80
N GLU A 192 -10.26 -3.83 32.12
CA GLU A 192 -9.11 -3.60 33.02
C GLU A 192 -8.14 -2.57 32.44
N LEU A 193 -7.81 -2.72 31.15
CA LEU A 193 -6.85 -1.87 30.43
C LEU A 193 -7.53 -0.75 29.65
N LEU A 194 -8.43 -1.11 28.73
CA LEU A 194 -9.27 -0.20 27.94
C LEU A 194 -10.68 -0.77 27.87
N ASN A 195 -11.68 0.11 27.78
CA ASN A 195 -13.06 -0.31 27.59
C ASN A 195 -13.35 -0.68 26.12
N LYS A 196 -14.51 -1.30 25.88
CA LYS A 196 -14.91 -1.76 24.54
C LYS A 196 -14.95 -0.64 23.49
N THR A 197 -15.46 0.54 23.84
CA THR A 197 -15.58 1.64 22.87
C THR A 197 -14.22 2.26 22.57
N GLU A 198 -13.32 2.31 23.56
CA GLU A 198 -11.92 2.70 23.37
C GLU A 198 -11.19 1.73 22.42
N ILE A 199 -11.36 0.42 22.61
CA ILE A 199 -10.75 -0.60 21.74
C ILE A 199 -11.28 -0.50 20.30
N GLN A 200 -12.60 -0.41 20.11
CA GLN A 200 -13.19 -0.24 18.78
C GLN A 200 -12.73 1.07 18.10
N SER A 201 -12.63 2.15 18.87
CA SER A 201 -12.10 3.41 18.36
C SER A 201 -10.63 3.28 17.98
N LEU A 202 -9.84 2.55 18.78
CA LEU A 202 -8.43 2.31 18.51
C LEU A 202 -8.22 1.52 17.20
N GLU A 203 -9.02 0.48 16.94
CA GLU A 203 -9.00 -0.25 15.67
C GLU A 203 -9.22 0.70 14.48
N ASN A 204 -10.24 1.56 14.56
CA ASN A 204 -10.54 2.53 13.51
C ASN A 204 -9.43 3.58 13.34
N TYR A 205 -8.85 4.06 14.44
CA TYR A 205 -7.80 5.07 14.37
C TYR A 205 -6.52 4.49 13.76
N LEU A 206 -6.15 3.26 14.14
CA LEU A 206 -4.97 2.59 13.60
C LEU A 206 -5.08 2.34 12.09
N TRP A 207 -6.27 2.02 11.59
CA TRP A 207 -6.51 1.80 10.15
C TRP A 207 -6.13 3.01 9.29
N LEU A 208 -6.38 4.25 9.77
CA LEU A 208 -6.02 5.48 9.05
C LEU A 208 -4.52 5.54 8.72
N PHE A 209 -3.68 5.11 9.66
CA PHE A 209 -2.22 5.20 9.58
C PHE A 209 -1.60 3.97 8.91
N THR A 210 -2.04 2.79 9.34
CA THR A 210 -1.45 1.51 8.93
C THR A 210 -1.94 1.04 7.56
N LYS A 211 -3.10 1.55 7.12
CA LYS A 211 -3.84 1.11 5.94
C LYS A 211 -4.34 -0.34 6.02
N ASP A 212 -4.29 -0.93 7.22
CA ASP A 212 -4.73 -2.31 7.47
C ASP A 212 -5.47 -2.42 8.82
N TRP A 213 -6.27 -3.48 8.97
CA TRP A 213 -7.05 -3.73 10.19
C TRP A 213 -6.24 -4.49 11.23
N ALA A 214 -5.93 -3.81 12.33
CA ALA A 214 -5.28 -4.43 13.48
C ALA A 214 -6.22 -5.39 14.23
N SER A 215 -5.67 -6.52 14.67
CA SER A 215 -6.31 -7.43 15.63
C SER A 215 -5.87 -7.10 17.05
N ILE A 216 -6.83 -6.83 17.93
CA ILE A 216 -6.58 -6.50 19.34
C ILE A 216 -7.03 -7.66 20.23
N TYR A 217 -6.14 -8.09 21.14
CA TYR A 217 -6.39 -9.17 22.08
C TYR A 217 -6.05 -8.77 23.50
N GLU A 218 -6.88 -9.19 24.45
CA GLU A 218 -6.56 -9.16 25.88
C GLU A 218 -5.95 -10.51 26.28
N VAL A 219 -4.67 -10.48 26.63
CA VAL A 219 -3.87 -11.69 26.85
C VAL A 219 -3.41 -11.74 28.30
N TYR A 220 -3.82 -12.79 29.00
CA TYR A 220 -3.45 -13.05 30.38
C TYR A 220 -2.24 -13.96 30.43
N ASP A 221 -1.21 -13.53 31.16
CA ASP A 221 -0.03 -14.36 31.41
C ASP A 221 -0.29 -15.46 32.45
N LYS A 222 0.74 -16.26 32.75
CA LYS A 222 0.63 -17.36 33.73
C LYS A 222 0.33 -16.88 35.16
N THR A 223 0.62 -15.60 35.45
CA THR A 223 0.35 -14.92 36.72
C THR A 223 -0.96 -14.14 36.72
N GLU A 224 -1.81 -14.33 35.70
CA GLU A 224 -3.12 -13.68 35.53
C GLU A 224 -3.04 -12.16 35.36
N LYS A 225 -1.88 -11.64 34.93
CA LYS A 225 -1.77 -10.23 34.55
C LYS A 225 -2.22 -10.05 33.11
N ALA A 226 -3.16 -9.14 32.90
CA ALA A 226 -3.65 -8.78 31.58
C ALA A 226 -2.64 -7.90 30.83
N SER A 227 -2.53 -8.13 29.52
CA SER A 227 -1.85 -7.24 28.58
C SER A 227 -2.71 -7.07 27.33
N LEU A 228 -2.74 -5.87 26.76
CA LEU A 228 -3.40 -5.63 25.48
C LEU A 228 -2.35 -5.82 24.37
N GLN A 229 -2.60 -6.77 23.48
CA GLN A 229 -1.71 -7.10 22.37
C GLN A 229 -2.40 -6.75 21.05
N ILE A 230 -1.80 -5.82 20.31
CA ILE A 230 -2.29 -5.33 19.02
C ILE A 230 -1.34 -5.89 17.97
N VAL A 231 -1.87 -6.65 17.00
CA VAL A 231 -1.09 -7.25 15.91
C VAL A 231 -1.70 -6.83 14.58
N GLY A 232 -0.88 -6.46 13.61
CA GLY A 232 -1.33 -6.13 12.26
C GLY A 232 -0.14 -5.91 11.32
N GLU A 233 -0.44 -5.45 10.11
CA GLU A 233 0.55 -5.03 9.13
C GLU A 233 0.49 -3.50 8.93
N THR A 234 1.59 -2.90 8.50
CA THR A 234 1.65 -1.48 8.14
C THR A 234 2.59 -1.25 6.98
N GLU A 235 2.28 -0.26 6.16
CA GLU A 235 3.23 0.29 5.17
C GLU A 235 4.30 1.12 5.91
N VAL A 236 5.59 0.83 5.69
CA VAL A 236 6.71 1.55 6.36
C VAL A 236 7.52 2.44 5.41
N TYR A 237 7.43 2.20 4.11
CA TYR A 237 8.02 3.03 3.06
C TYR A 237 7.39 2.71 1.70
N GLY A 238 6.74 3.69 1.08
CA GLY A 238 5.92 3.43 -0.11
C GLY A 238 4.92 2.32 0.20
N LYS A 239 4.93 1.26 -0.60
CA LYS A 239 4.08 0.08 -0.40
C LYS A 239 4.72 -1.03 0.43
N ILE A 240 5.98 -0.91 0.87
CA ILE A 240 6.64 -1.97 1.64
C ILE A 240 5.91 -2.20 2.97
N LYS A 241 5.35 -3.40 3.13
CA LYS A 241 4.62 -3.81 4.34
C LYS A 241 5.52 -4.44 5.40
N SER A 242 5.10 -4.29 6.65
CA SER A 242 5.75 -4.89 7.81
C SER A 242 4.73 -5.41 8.81
N ASP A 243 4.94 -6.62 9.30
CA ASP A 243 4.27 -7.14 10.49
C ASP A 243 4.68 -6.31 11.72
N TYR A 244 3.72 -6.03 12.61
CA TYR A 244 3.98 -5.36 13.88
C TYR A 244 3.19 -5.97 15.04
N LYS A 245 3.72 -5.78 16.25
CA LYS A 245 3.05 -6.15 17.50
C LYS A 245 3.30 -5.12 18.59
N VAL A 246 2.23 -4.46 19.04
CA VAL A 246 2.27 -3.59 20.22
C VAL A 246 1.79 -4.36 21.44
N LYS A 247 2.57 -4.36 22.52
CA LYS A 247 2.19 -4.96 23.81
C LYS A 247 2.10 -3.88 24.88
N LEU A 248 0.89 -3.67 25.39
CA LEU A 248 0.58 -2.71 26.46
C LEU A 248 0.32 -3.50 27.74
N SER A 249 1.23 -3.40 28.71
CA SER A 249 1.26 -4.33 29.85
C SER A 249 0.51 -3.80 31.08
N ASN A 250 0.01 -2.58 31.03
CA ASN A 250 -0.76 -1.97 32.12
C ASN A 250 -1.68 -0.85 31.61
N LYS A 251 -2.61 -0.42 32.47
CA LYS A 251 -3.61 0.60 32.15
C LYS A 251 -3.01 1.94 31.77
N ILE A 252 -1.89 2.33 32.37
CA ILE A 252 -1.23 3.62 32.09
C ILE A 252 -0.69 3.62 30.66
N GLU A 253 0.09 2.61 30.28
CA GLU A 253 0.59 2.42 28.92
C GLU A 253 -0.54 2.39 27.90
N ALA A 254 -1.59 1.59 28.17
CA ALA A 254 -2.72 1.48 27.26
C ALA A 254 -3.48 2.81 27.08
N THR A 255 -3.67 3.55 28.17
CA THR A 255 -4.32 4.87 28.12
C THR A 255 -3.46 5.89 27.37
N LYS A 256 -2.13 5.91 27.59
CA LYS A 256 -1.22 6.81 26.88
C LYS A 256 -1.22 6.51 25.38
N PHE A 257 -1.12 5.23 25.00
CA PHE A 257 -1.15 4.82 23.61
C PHE A 257 -2.49 5.19 22.94
N PHE A 258 -3.61 4.86 23.57
CA PHE A 258 -4.94 5.23 23.07
C PHE A 258 -5.09 6.73 22.84
N LYS A 259 -4.68 7.56 23.83
CA LYS A 259 -4.78 9.02 23.73
C LYS A 259 -3.86 9.60 22.66
N LEU A 260 -2.65 9.05 22.50
CA LEU A 260 -1.73 9.45 21.43
C LEU A 260 -2.38 9.18 20.07
N VAL A 261 -2.75 7.93 19.79
CA VAL A 261 -3.33 7.52 18.50
C VAL A 261 -4.59 8.33 18.20
N LYS A 262 -5.46 8.54 19.20
CA LYS A 262 -6.64 9.39 19.06
C LYS A 262 -6.31 10.83 18.69
N ALA A 263 -5.32 11.44 19.35
CA ALA A 263 -4.94 12.82 19.06
C ALA A 263 -4.37 12.98 17.65
N LEU A 264 -3.48 12.07 17.24
CA LEU A 264 -2.93 12.05 15.87
C LEU A 264 -4.05 11.86 14.84
N PHE A 265 -5.01 10.97 15.14
CA PHE A 265 -6.13 10.68 14.23
C PHE A 265 -6.96 11.93 13.99
N ILE A 266 -7.35 12.61 15.07
CA ILE A 266 -8.16 13.85 14.97
C ILE A 266 -7.41 14.91 14.16
N VAL A 267 -6.12 15.11 14.41
CA VAL A 267 -5.36 16.15 13.71
C VAL A 267 -5.25 15.86 12.22
N GLN A 268 -4.88 14.64 11.83
CA GLN A 268 -4.76 14.28 10.42
C GLN A 268 -6.12 14.25 9.72
N SER A 269 -7.19 13.80 10.39
CA SER A 269 -8.53 13.77 9.78
C SER A 269 -9.13 15.16 9.60
N GLU A 270 -8.93 16.07 10.55
CA GLU A 270 -9.49 17.42 10.51
C GLU A 270 -8.63 18.41 9.72
N LEU A 271 -7.31 18.18 9.64
CA LEU A 271 -6.34 19.04 8.97
C LEU A 271 -5.41 18.26 8.02
N PRO A 272 -5.95 17.49 7.05
CA PRO A 272 -5.16 16.64 6.16
C PRO A 272 -4.18 17.42 5.27
N ASN A 273 -4.43 18.72 5.05
CA ASN A 273 -3.55 19.57 4.25
C ASN A 273 -2.22 19.93 4.95
N TYR A 274 -2.14 19.73 6.27
CA TYR A 274 -0.97 20.13 7.07
C TYR A 274 -0.28 18.96 7.77
N TYR A 275 -1.01 17.86 8.00
CA TYR A 275 -0.54 16.75 8.82
C TYR A 275 -0.76 15.42 8.12
N GLU A 276 0.34 14.69 7.97
CA GLU A 276 0.37 13.30 7.55
C GLU A 276 1.34 12.56 8.48
N PHE A 277 0.82 11.63 9.27
CA PHE A 277 1.63 10.81 10.17
C PHE A 277 2.01 9.50 9.48
N GLN A 278 3.31 9.19 9.49
CA GLN A 278 3.86 7.96 8.94
C GLN A 278 4.09 6.93 10.04
N THR A 279 3.88 5.66 9.73
CA THR A 279 4.17 4.54 10.62
C THR A 279 5.56 4.00 10.39
N ARG A 280 6.23 3.57 11.46
CA ARG A 280 7.53 2.89 11.42
C ARG A 280 7.57 1.78 12.46
N ILE A 281 8.56 0.92 12.33
CA ILE A 281 8.78 -0.21 13.24
C ILE A 281 10.05 0.02 14.06
N ASP A 282 9.93 -0.19 15.36
CA ASP A 282 11.07 -0.12 16.27
C ASP A 282 11.98 -1.37 16.17
N LYS A 283 12.98 -1.48 17.04
CA LYS A 283 13.90 -2.64 17.05
C LYS A 283 13.27 -3.91 17.63
N GLN A 284 12.09 -3.80 18.23
CA GLN A 284 11.36 -4.88 18.89
C GLN A 284 10.14 -5.34 18.07
N GLY A 285 9.82 -4.65 16.96
CA GLY A 285 8.68 -4.96 16.11
C GLY A 285 7.39 -4.23 16.51
N SER A 286 7.49 -3.20 17.34
CA SER A 286 6.36 -2.37 17.76
C SER A 286 6.15 -1.20 16.80
N LEU A 287 4.89 -0.77 16.69
CA LEU A 287 4.45 0.36 15.88
C LEU A 287 4.84 1.69 16.52
N GLU A 288 5.44 2.57 15.71
CA GLU A 288 5.79 3.95 16.03
C GLU A 288 5.13 4.91 15.03
N PHE A 289 4.85 6.14 15.44
CA PHE A 289 4.27 7.19 14.60
C PHE A 289 5.24 8.35 14.45
N TYR A 290 5.41 8.86 13.24
CA TYR A 290 6.34 9.94 12.91
C TYR A 290 5.64 11.08 12.18
N TYR A 291 6.03 12.31 12.49
CA TYR A 291 5.68 13.51 11.72
C TYR A 291 6.96 14.25 11.37
N ASN A 292 7.21 14.52 10.09
CA ASN A 292 8.45 15.17 9.63
C ASN A 292 9.72 14.54 10.24
N ASP A 293 9.83 13.21 10.18
CA ASP A 293 10.92 12.42 10.78
C ASP A 293 11.08 12.51 12.31
N GLN A 294 10.16 13.17 13.02
CA GLN A 294 10.12 13.21 14.48
C GLN A 294 9.17 12.14 15.05
N LEU A 295 9.67 11.34 15.98
CA LEU A 295 8.89 10.33 16.70
C LEU A 295 7.84 11.00 17.61
N MET A 296 6.58 10.63 17.43
CA MET A 296 5.46 11.13 18.21
C MET A 296 5.32 10.32 19.51
N LYS A 297 5.37 11.02 20.65
CA LYS A 297 5.17 10.43 21.97
C LYS A 297 4.07 11.17 22.73
N TYR A 298 3.27 10.41 23.50
CA TYR A 298 2.20 10.99 24.30
C TYR A 298 2.69 12.07 25.26
N ASP A 299 3.81 11.82 25.94
CA ASP A 299 4.35 12.73 26.97
C ASP A 299 4.90 14.04 26.37
N GLU A 300 5.19 14.07 25.07
CA GLU A 300 5.71 15.25 24.34
C GLU A 300 4.61 15.96 23.53
N LEU A 301 3.41 15.37 23.43
CA LEU A 301 2.32 15.85 22.59
C LEU A 301 1.89 17.28 22.93
N SER A 302 1.90 17.66 24.21
CA SER A 302 1.53 19.03 24.60
C SER A 302 2.53 20.08 24.09
N ASN A 303 3.83 19.75 24.04
CA ASN A 303 4.83 20.66 23.51
C ASN A 303 4.68 20.77 22.00
N TRP A 304 4.51 19.63 21.34
CA TRP A 304 4.26 19.57 19.91
C TRP A 304 3.04 20.40 19.48
N VAL A 305 1.90 20.32 20.21
CA VAL A 305 0.71 21.13 19.95
C VAL A 305 1.01 22.64 20.02
N ASN A 306 1.82 23.07 21.00
CA ASN A 306 2.20 24.48 21.13
C ASN A 306 3.06 24.96 19.96
N ASP A 307 4.02 24.15 19.54
CA ASP A 307 4.94 24.47 18.46
C ASP A 307 4.18 24.54 17.12
N GLU A 308 3.30 23.57 16.86
CA GLU A 308 2.47 23.54 15.66
C GLU A 308 1.45 24.70 15.62
N TYR A 309 0.86 25.06 16.77
CA TYR A 309 -0.04 26.22 16.83
C TYR A 309 0.70 27.51 16.43
N ARG A 310 1.92 27.71 16.96
CA ARG A 310 2.75 28.87 16.63
C ARG A 310 3.16 28.87 15.17
N ARG A 311 3.48 27.70 14.61
CA ARG A 311 3.79 27.53 13.19
C ARG A 311 2.61 27.97 12.31
N LEU A 312 1.40 27.50 12.61
CA LEU A 312 0.19 27.89 11.88
C LEU A 312 -0.12 29.39 12.00
N LEU A 313 0.04 29.97 13.19
CA LEU A 313 -0.13 31.42 13.38
C LEU A 313 0.86 32.25 12.54
N ASP A 314 2.12 31.82 12.45
CA ASP A 314 3.12 32.49 11.60
C ASP A 314 2.77 32.36 10.10
N MET A 315 2.32 31.17 9.68
CA MET A 315 1.84 30.95 8.31
C MET A 315 0.65 31.85 7.98
N GLU A 316 -0.35 31.91 8.86
CA GLU A 316 -1.56 32.73 8.66
C GLU A 316 -1.20 34.21 8.49
N LYS A 317 -0.32 34.74 9.35
CA LYS A 317 0.18 36.12 9.25
C LYS A 317 0.81 36.40 7.89
N LYS A 318 1.70 35.52 7.42
CA LYS A 318 2.35 35.63 6.10
C LYS A 318 1.33 35.60 4.95
N VAL A 319 0.34 34.71 5.04
CA VAL A 319 -0.73 34.58 4.04
C VAL A 319 -1.58 35.84 3.97
N VAL A 320 -1.99 36.38 5.12
CA VAL A 320 -2.78 37.62 5.21
C VAL A 320 -2.00 38.83 4.68
N GLU A 321 -0.73 38.98 5.07
CA GLU A 321 0.13 40.05 4.55
C GLU A 321 0.26 39.99 3.03
N LYS A 322 0.49 38.79 2.48
CA LYS A 322 0.56 38.58 1.03
C LYS A 322 -0.79 38.88 0.37
N ASN A 323 -1.90 38.46 0.97
CA ASN A 323 -3.23 38.69 0.42
C ASN A 323 -3.58 40.18 0.37
N ASN A 324 -3.27 40.94 1.44
CA ASN A 324 -3.42 42.39 1.47
C ASN A 324 -2.67 43.07 0.32
N SER A 325 -1.43 42.65 0.04
CA SER A 325 -0.64 43.18 -1.08
C SER A 325 -1.25 42.85 -2.45
N LEU A 326 -1.84 41.67 -2.61
CA LEU A 326 -2.51 41.26 -3.85
C LEU A 326 -3.84 41.99 -4.03
N GLN A 327 -4.62 42.24 -2.96
CA GLN A 327 -5.83 43.04 -3.04
C GLN A 327 -5.55 44.47 -3.50
N GLU A 328 -4.42 45.06 -3.08
CA GLU A 328 -3.96 46.35 -3.63
C GLU A 328 -3.72 46.28 -5.14
N LYS A 329 -3.04 45.24 -5.62
CA LYS A 329 -2.82 45.03 -7.05
C LYS A 329 -4.13 44.79 -7.81
N LEU A 330 -5.03 44.00 -7.25
CA LEU A 330 -6.35 43.70 -7.79
C LEU A 330 -7.18 44.98 -7.98
N SER A 331 -7.15 45.88 -6.99
CA SER A 331 -7.85 47.17 -7.08
C SER A 331 -7.34 48.04 -8.23
N LYS A 332 -6.01 48.09 -8.44
CA LYS A 332 -5.38 48.83 -9.55
C LYS A 332 -5.78 48.24 -10.90
N LEU A 333 -5.77 46.92 -11.02
CA LEU A 333 -6.20 46.22 -12.24
C LEU A 333 -7.68 46.44 -12.55
N LYS A 334 -8.55 46.47 -11.53
CA LYS A 334 -9.97 46.80 -11.69
C LYS A 334 -10.16 48.22 -12.23
N LYS A 335 -9.39 49.20 -11.72
CA LYS A 335 -9.41 50.58 -12.25
C LYS A 335 -8.94 50.65 -13.70
N GLN A 336 -7.83 49.98 -14.03
CA GLN A 336 -7.33 49.89 -15.41
C GLN A 336 -8.37 49.24 -16.35
N SER A 337 -9.06 48.19 -15.89
CA SER A 337 -10.12 47.54 -16.68
C SER A 337 -11.27 48.49 -16.99
N GLN A 338 -11.71 49.27 -15.99
CA GLN A 338 -12.75 50.28 -16.17
C GLN A 338 -12.33 51.38 -17.16
N GLU A 339 -11.07 51.83 -17.09
CA GLU A 339 -10.52 52.82 -18.03
C GLU A 339 -10.50 52.28 -19.47
N LEU A 340 -10.02 51.04 -19.67
CA LEU A 340 -10.04 50.39 -20.99
C LEU A 340 -11.46 50.16 -21.51
N ASP A 341 -12.41 49.75 -20.66
CA ASP A 341 -13.82 49.61 -21.05
C ASP A 341 -14.41 50.95 -21.53
N ILE A 342 -14.10 52.07 -20.85
CA ILE A 342 -14.52 53.42 -21.25
C ILE A 342 -13.89 53.82 -22.59
N GLU A 343 -12.60 53.55 -22.78
CA GLU A 343 -11.87 53.86 -24.02
C GLU A 343 -12.45 53.06 -25.20
N TYR A 344 -12.65 51.76 -25.03
CA TYR A 344 -13.25 50.91 -26.05
C TYR A 344 -14.65 51.39 -26.45
N LEU A 345 -15.52 51.72 -25.48
CA LEU A 345 -16.84 52.31 -25.72
C LEU A 345 -16.77 53.65 -26.49
N SER A 346 -15.73 54.44 -26.27
CA SER A 346 -15.50 55.69 -27.02
C SER A 346 -15.15 55.40 -28.49
N LYS A 347 -14.26 54.43 -28.74
CA LYS A 347 -13.87 54.00 -30.09
C LYS A 347 -15.05 53.39 -30.85
N GLU A 348 -15.87 52.57 -30.20
CA GLU A 348 -17.12 52.04 -30.79
C GLU A 348 -18.08 53.16 -31.20
N LYS A 349 -18.24 54.21 -30.37
CA LYS A 349 -19.06 55.39 -30.71
C LYS A 349 -18.50 56.20 -31.87
N GLN A 350 -17.18 56.34 -31.97
CA GLN A 350 -16.54 57.02 -33.11
C GLN A 350 -16.80 56.25 -34.41
N ILE A 351 -16.61 54.93 -34.37
CA ILE A 351 -16.93 54.05 -35.50
C ILE A 351 -18.41 54.16 -35.86
N SER A 352 -19.35 54.06 -34.90
CA SER A 352 -20.78 54.12 -35.20
C SER A 352 -21.24 55.47 -35.76
N THR A 353 -20.68 56.57 -35.25
CA THR A 353 -20.93 57.92 -35.79
C THR A 353 -20.41 58.03 -37.23
N PHE A 354 -19.21 57.50 -37.50
CA PHE A 354 -18.67 57.43 -38.86
C PHE A 354 -19.57 56.60 -39.81
N LEU A 355 -20.09 55.46 -39.35
CA LEU A 355 -21.02 54.61 -40.09
C LEU A 355 -22.31 55.35 -40.47
N GLU A 356 -22.90 56.10 -39.53
CA GLU A 356 -24.10 56.92 -39.78
C GLU A 356 -23.82 58.05 -40.78
N CYS A 357 -22.66 58.71 -40.67
CA CYS A 357 -22.26 59.74 -41.63
C CYS A 357 -22.06 59.18 -43.05
N LYS A 358 -21.49 57.96 -43.19
CA LYS A 358 -21.31 57.31 -44.50
C LYS A 358 -22.63 56.86 -45.13
N LYS A 359 -23.61 56.38 -44.35
CA LYS A 359 -24.97 56.06 -44.83
C LYS A 359 -25.71 57.29 -45.37
N THR A 360 -25.36 58.49 -44.92
CA THR A 360 -26.04 59.74 -45.30
C THR A 360 -25.43 60.39 -46.57
N PHE A 361 -24.32 59.85 -47.11
CA PHE A 361 -23.62 60.43 -48.26
C PHE A 361 -24.22 60.08 -49.65
N PHE A 362 -25.20 59.17 -49.74
CA PHE A 362 -25.92 58.86 -51.00
C PHE A 362 -27.38 59.36 -51.04
N GLY A 363 -27.75 60.35 -50.23
CA GLY A 363 -29.07 60.96 -50.31
C GLY A 363 -29.21 62.28 -49.56
N LYS A 364 -28.96 63.39 -50.27
CA LYS A 364 -29.29 64.79 -49.92
C LYS A 364 -28.90 65.28 -48.51
N VAL A 365 -27.95 66.21 -48.50
CA VAL A 365 -27.70 67.14 -47.39
C VAL A 365 -29.00 67.81 -46.94
N LYS A 366 -29.48 67.43 -45.75
CA LYS A 366 -30.20 68.29 -44.81
C LYS A 366 -30.27 67.57 -43.47
N TYR A 367 -29.32 67.84 -42.59
CA TYR A 367 -29.51 68.15 -41.16
C TYR A 367 -28.14 68.43 -40.53
N PHE A 368 -27.54 69.55 -40.94
CA PHE A 368 -26.62 70.28 -40.09
C PHE A 368 -27.38 70.76 -38.83
N PHE A 369 -26.73 70.65 -37.67
CA PHE A 369 -27.07 71.40 -36.44
C PHE A 369 -28.54 71.36 -35.97
N LYS A 370 -28.97 70.25 -35.37
CA LYS A 370 -30.13 70.27 -34.44
C LYS A 370 -29.87 69.50 -33.14
N TYR A 371 -28.67 69.65 -32.59
CA TYR A 371 -28.38 69.39 -31.17
C TYR A 371 -27.85 70.64 -30.44
N SER A 372 -28.21 71.84 -30.91
CA SER A 372 -28.06 73.09 -30.13
C SER A 372 -29.22 73.35 -29.14
N GLY A 373 -30.11 72.37 -28.91
CA GLY A 373 -31.37 72.57 -28.18
C GLY A 373 -31.70 71.59 -27.04
N LYS A 374 -30.76 70.76 -26.56
CA LYS A 374 -30.91 70.01 -25.29
C LYS A 374 -29.60 70.04 -24.49
N LYS A 375 -29.19 71.26 -24.10
CA LYS A 375 -28.37 71.44 -22.89
C LYS A 375 -29.21 70.91 -21.72
N ASN A 376 -28.82 69.76 -21.14
CA ASN A 376 -29.10 69.29 -19.75
C ASN A 376 -29.39 67.79 -19.54
N LYS A 377 -29.22 66.88 -20.51
CA LYS A 377 -29.32 65.42 -20.20
C LYS A 377 -28.25 64.47 -20.77
N VAL A 378 -27.30 64.98 -21.56
CA VAL A 378 -26.25 64.12 -22.16
C VAL A 378 -24.84 64.41 -21.63
N LYS A 379 -24.59 65.59 -21.03
CA LYS A 379 -23.38 65.81 -20.22
C LYS A 379 -23.37 64.98 -18.93
N GLU A 380 -24.54 64.61 -18.39
CA GLU A 380 -24.62 63.76 -17.18
C GLU A 380 -24.20 62.30 -17.38
N LYS A 381 -24.14 61.77 -18.62
CA LYS A 381 -23.73 60.37 -18.85
C LYS A 381 -22.26 60.19 -19.23
N VAL A 382 -21.52 61.28 -19.45
CA VAL A 382 -20.06 61.23 -19.70
C VAL A 382 -19.27 61.84 -18.54
N GLU A 383 -19.86 62.73 -17.72
CA GLU A 383 -19.22 63.27 -16.50
C GLU A 383 -19.49 62.44 -15.22
N LYS A 384 -20.23 61.33 -15.28
CA LYS A 384 -20.52 60.45 -14.11
C LYS A 384 -19.88 59.05 -14.20
N THR A 385 -18.66 58.96 -14.68
CA THR A 385 -17.80 57.80 -14.39
C THR A 385 -16.57 58.30 -13.67
N LYS A 386 -16.77 58.94 -12.50
CA LYS A 386 -15.68 59.07 -11.55
C LYS A 386 -15.34 57.64 -11.13
N VAL A 387 -14.09 57.22 -11.36
CA VAL A 387 -13.54 55.98 -10.83
C VAL A 387 -13.69 56.06 -9.31
N ASP A 388 -14.67 55.33 -8.76
CA ASP A 388 -14.87 55.32 -7.31
C ASP A 388 -13.59 54.80 -6.63
N GLU A 389 -13.16 55.50 -5.58
CA GLU A 389 -12.00 55.08 -4.79
C GLU A 389 -12.34 53.78 -4.03
N ILE A 390 -11.83 52.66 -4.53
CA ILE A 390 -11.87 51.38 -3.83
C ILE A 390 -11.03 51.50 -2.55
N LYS A 391 -11.69 51.63 -1.39
CA LYS A 391 -11.03 51.57 -0.08
C LYS A 391 -10.68 50.12 0.25
N ILE A 392 -9.40 49.85 0.51
CA ILE A 392 -8.91 48.54 0.93
C ILE A 392 -8.73 48.58 2.46
N VAL A 393 -9.42 47.69 3.16
CA VAL A 393 -9.19 47.46 4.59
C VAL A 393 -8.10 46.40 4.70
N LYS A 394 -6.94 46.75 5.27
CA LYS A 394 -5.86 45.79 5.51
C LYS A 394 -6.21 44.96 6.74
N GLU A 395 -6.32 43.65 6.56
CA GLU A 395 -6.48 42.73 7.68
C GLU A 395 -5.15 42.59 8.43
N LYS A 396 -5.19 42.62 9.77
CA LYS A 396 -4.03 42.38 10.63
C LYS A 396 -4.40 41.37 11.71
N ILE A 397 -3.56 40.36 11.88
CA ILE A 397 -3.73 39.34 12.92
C ILE A 397 -2.90 39.75 14.13
N GLU A 398 -3.56 40.19 15.19
CA GLU A 398 -2.98 40.42 16.51
C GLU A 398 -3.54 39.38 17.48
N GLU A 399 -2.68 38.44 17.91
CA GLU A 399 -3.07 37.36 18.81
C GLU A 399 -2.10 37.26 19.98
N ASN A 400 -2.65 37.18 21.20
CA ASN A 400 -1.88 37.05 22.44
C ASN A 400 -1.49 35.59 22.64
N LEU A 401 -0.18 35.31 22.66
CA LEU A 401 0.32 33.95 22.82
C LEU A 401 0.01 33.38 24.22
N LYS A 402 -0.59 32.19 24.26
CA LYS A 402 -0.79 31.42 25.48
C LYS A 402 0.47 30.61 25.81
N VAL A 403 0.57 30.21 27.08
CA VAL A 403 1.63 29.31 27.54
C VAL A 403 1.39 27.87 27.06
N GLN A 404 0.12 27.47 26.97
CA GLN A 404 -0.28 26.13 26.54
C GLN A 404 -1.58 26.19 25.72
N TYR A 405 -1.60 25.45 24.62
CA TYR A 405 -2.73 25.30 23.71
C TYR A 405 -3.30 23.90 23.78
N THR A 406 -4.58 23.76 23.46
CA THR A 406 -5.26 22.46 23.35
C THR A 406 -5.29 21.97 21.91
N LEU A 407 -5.59 20.67 21.74
CA LEU A 407 -5.78 20.08 20.41
C LEU A 407 -6.92 20.76 19.64
N GLU A 408 -8.00 21.12 20.32
CA GLU A 408 -9.15 21.81 19.71
C GLU A 408 -8.77 23.20 19.21
N GLU A 409 -7.97 23.95 19.98
CA GLU A 409 -7.45 25.25 19.56
C GLU A 409 -6.53 25.13 18.34
N LEU A 410 -5.69 24.09 18.29
CA LEU A 410 -4.86 23.79 17.11
C LEU A 410 -5.70 23.51 15.87
N ILE A 411 -6.76 22.70 16.00
CA ILE A 411 -7.66 22.36 14.90
C ILE A 411 -8.36 23.62 14.38
N GLN A 412 -8.91 24.42 15.29
CA GLN A 412 -9.56 25.68 14.94
C GLN A 412 -8.60 26.60 14.19
N LYS A 413 -7.37 26.73 14.69
CA LYS A 413 -6.35 27.57 14.05
C LYS A 413 -5.96 27.08 12.66
N GLY A 414 -5.84 25.77 12.48
CA GLY A 414 -5.55 25.18 11.17
C GLY A 414 -6.67 25.45 10.16
N LYS A 415 -7.94 25.37 10.58
CA LYS A 415 -9.10 25.67 9.73
C LYS A 415 -9.13 27.14 9.31
N GLU A 416 -8.88 28.05 10.23
CA GLU A 416 -8.75 29.49 9.95
C GLU A 416 -7.61 29.76 8.96
N THR A 417 -6.44 29.17 9.19
CA THR A 417 -5.28 29.32 8.30
C THR A 417 -5.59 28.84 6.89
N LEU A 418 -6.27 27.69 6.76
CA LEU A 418 -6.67 27.14 5.47
C LEU A 418 -7.67 28.04 4.74
N GLU A 419 -8.61 28.65 5.47
CA GLU A 419 -9.54 29.63 4.89
C GLU A 419 -8.78 30.85 4.32
N LYS A 420 -7.78 31.36 5.05
CA LYS A 420 -6.92 32.45 4.57
C LYS A 420 -6.12 32.06 3.33
N GLU A 421 -5.58 30.84 3.28
CA GLU A 421 -4.86 30.34 2.10
C GLU A 421 -5.78 30.23 0.87
N ASN A 422 -6.99 29.72 1.05
CA ASN A 422 -7.99 29.66 -0.01
C ASN A 422 -8.37 31.07 -0.52
N ASN A 423 -8.52 32.03 0.39
CA ASN A 423 -8.78 33.44 0.03
C ASN A 423 -7.62 34.05 -0.77
N LEU A 424 -6.37 33.72 -0.42
CA LEU A 424 -5.19 34.14 -1.18
C LEU A 424 -5.20 33.53 -2.60
N LYS A 425 -5.52 32.23 -2.73
CA LYS A 425 -5.61 31.54 -4.01
C LYS A 425 -6.69 32.16 -4.91
N ASN A 426 -7.88 32.43 -4.36
CA ASN A 426 -8.97 33.10 -5.08
C ASN A 426 -8.55 34.50 -5.56
N THR A 427 -7.88 35.28 -4.70
CA THR A 427 -7.39 36.62 -5.08
C THR A 427 -6.36 36.55 -6.21
N LYS A 428 -5.49 35.53 -6.24
CA LYS A 428 -4.57 35.31 -7.37
C LYS A 428 -5.32 34.99 -8.66
N MET A 429 -6.32 34.11 -8.60
CA MET A 429 -7.15 33.75 -9.75
C MET A 429 -7.88 34.98 -10.32
N ASP A 430 -8.48 35.80 -9.46
CA ASP A 430 -9.14 37.06 -9.87
C ASP A 430 -8.17 38.02 -10.57
N ILE A 431 -6.93 38.14 -10.06
CA ILE A 431 -5.89 38.96 -10.69
C ILE A 431 -5.57 38.44 -12.09
N ASN A 432 -5.42 37.13 -12.26
CA ASN A 432 -5.09 36.54 -13.55
C ASN A 432 -6.24 36.70 -14.56
N ALA A 433 -7.49 36.48 -14.13
CA ALA A 433 -8.67 36.71 -14.95
C ALA A 433 -8.79 38.18 -15.40
N LEU A 434 -8.53 39.14 -14.50
CA LEU A 434 -8.56 40.57 -14.86
C LEU A 434 -7.41 41.00 -15.77
N LYS A 435 -6.20 40.44 -15.59
CA LYS A 435 -5.10 40.68 -16.53
C LYS A 435 -5.46 40.20 -17.93
N LEU A 436 -6.05 39.01 -18.06
CA LEU A 436 -6.50 38.47 -19.34
C LEU A 436 -7.61 39.33 -19.95
N LYS A 437 -8.60 39.76 -19.15
CA LYS A 437 -9.64 40.71 -19.57
C LYS A 437 -9.00 42.00 -20.10
N ASN A 438 -8.06 42.57 -19.37
CA ASN A 438 -7.39 43.82 -19.77
C ASN A 438 -6.59 43.64 -21.07
N LEU A 439 -5.86 42.52 -21.23
CA LEU A 439 -5.14 42.21 -22.46
C LEU A 439 -6.09 42.14 -23.67
N ASN A 440 -7.22 41.45 -23.51
CA ASN A 440 -8.22 41.34 -24.57
C ASN A 440 -8.85 42.70 -24.90
N LEU A 441 -9.15 43.53 -23.90
CA LEU A 441 -9.65 44.89 -24.12
C LEU A 441 -8.62 45.77 -24.85
N THR A 442 -7.34 45.70 -24.47
CA THR A 442 -6.26 46.44 -25.14
C THR A 442 -6.16 46.05 -26.61
N LYS A 443 -6.14 44.75 -26.94
CA LYS A 443 -6.15 44.28 -28.34
C LYS A 443 -7.37 44.78 -29.12
N LYS A 444 -8.56 44.77 -28.49
CA LYS A 444 -9.78 45.32 -29.10
C LYS A 444 -9.67 46.82 -29.39
N ILE A 445 -9.08 47.59 -28.48
CA ILE A 445 -8.84 49.02 -28.66
C ILE A 445 -7.81 49.29 -29.76
N GLU A 446 -6.70 48.53 -29.79
CA GLU A 446 -5.68 48.61 -30.84
C GLU A 446 -6.28 48.34 -32.22
N ASN A 447 -7.05 47.26 -32.37
CA ASN A 447 -7.75 46.92 -33.60
C ASN A 447 -8.76 48.00 -34.00
N ALA A 448 -9.55 48.50 -33.05
CA ALA A 448 -10.50 49.59 -33.30
C ALA A 448 -9.78 50.90 -33.71
N THR A 449 -8.59 51.17 -33.16
CA THR A 449 -7.80 52.36 -33.49
C THR A 449 -7.16 52.26 -34.87
N ALA A 450 -6.52 51.13 -35.19
CA ALA A 450 -5.97 50.87 -36.53
C ALA A 450 -7.07 50.97 -37.60
N PHE A 451 -8.29 50.51 -37.29
CA PHE A 451 -9.43 50.63 -38.20
C PHE A 451 -9.91 52.08 -38.40
N ILE A 452 -9.94 52.90 -37.35
CA ILE A 452 -10.24 54.34 -37.48
C ILE A 452 -9.20 55.03 -38.37
N GLU A 453 -7.92 54.70 -38.20
CA GLU A 453 -6.83 55.24 -39.03
C GLU A 453 -6.92 54.77 -40.51
N GLU A 454 -7.26 53.50 -40.75
CA GLU A 454 -7.48 52.98 -42.11
C GLU A 454 -8.71 53.60 -42.79
N ILE A 455 -9.76 53.88 -42.02
CA ILE A 455 -10.95 54.60 -42.48
C ILE A 455 -10.60 56.02 -42.94
N ASP A 456 -9.84 56.76 -42.13
CA ASP A 456 -9.39 58.11 -42.47
C ASP A 456 -8.47 58.12 -43.71
N SER A 457 -7.81 56.99 -44.00
CA SER A 457 -7.00 56.78 -45.22
C SER A 457 -7.79 56.30 -46.46
N HIS A 458 -9.12 56.17 -46.38
CA HIS A 458 -10.05 55.80 -47.46
C HIS A 458 -9.85 54.41 -48.12
N LYS A 459 -9.41 53.36 -47.40
CA LYS A 459 -9.04 52.07 -48.05
C LYS A 459 -9.96 50.84 -47.89
N LYS A 460 -10.89 50.69 -46.94
CA LYS A 460 -11.73 49.45 -46.82
C LYS A 460 -13.17 49.58 -46.25
N SER A 461 -13.95 48.48 -46.31
CA SER A 461 -15.41 48.34 -46.08
C SER A 461 -15.78 47.66 -44.74
N ILE A 462 -16.98 47.98 -44.24
CA ILE A 462 -17.51 47.79 -42.87
C ILE A 462 -17.81 46.32 -42.49
N PHE A 463 -18.06 45.44 -43.47
CA PHE A 463 -18.39 44.04 -43.21
C PHE A 463 -17.18 43.17 -42.80
N GLU A 464 -15.94 43.64 -43.00
CA GLU A 464 -14.73 42.92 -42.55
C GLU A 464 -14.43 43.12 -41.05
N PHE A 465 -14.93 44.20 -40.41
CA PHE A 465 -14.66 44.54 -39.00
C PHE A 465 -15.22 43.52 -38.00
N TRP A 466 -16.50 43.15 -38.12
CA TRP A 466 -17.11 42.13 -37.24
C TRP A 466 -16.51 40.72 -37.44
N LYS A 467 -15.83 40.49 -38.57
CA LYS A 467 -15.17 39.23 -38.90
C LYS A 467 -13.70 39.18 -38.44
N TYR A 468 -13.06 40.34 -38.25
CA TYR A 468 -11.69 40.46 -37.74
C TYR A 468 -11.63 40.64 -36.21
N SER A 469 -12.49 41.48 -35.61
CA SER A 469 -12.50 41.71 -34.15
C SER A 469 -12.84 40.45 -33.32
N ASN A 470 -13.54 39.48 -33.91
CA ASN A 470 -13.84 38.18 -33.29
C ASN A 470 -12.79 37.09 -33.61
N LYS A 471 -11.78 37.37 -34.44
CA LYS A 471 -10.73 36.42 -34.84
C LYS A 471 -9.48 36.49 -33.98
N ASP A 472 -9.23 37.65 -33.35
CA ASP A 472 -8.06 37.92 -32.49
C ASP A 472 -8.40 37.93 -30.97
N GLU A 473 -9.67 37.65 -30.61
CA GLU A 473 -10.01 37.35 -29.22
C GLU A 473 -9.28 36.05 -28.81
N VAL A 474 -8.39 36.17 -27.83
CA VAL A 474 -7.88 34.98 -27.14
C VAL A 474 -9.11 34.33 -26.50
N GLN A 475 -9.41 33.09 -26.87
CA GLN A 475 -10.59 32.36 -26.38
C GLN A 475 -10.70 32.52 -24.87
N ALA A 476 -11.86 32.99 -24.41
CA ALA A 476 -12.15 33.09 -23.00
C ALA A 476 -12.37 31.67 -22.45
N LEU A 477 -11.30 31.10 -21.90
CA LEU A 477 -11.25 29.89 -21.07
C LEU A 477 -11.79 28.61 -21.74
N GLU A 478 -10.86 27.77 -22.22
CA GLU A 478 -11.01 26.34 -21.95
C GLU A 478 -10.75 26.14 -20.44
N GLU A 479 -11.53 25.25 -19.83
CA GLU A 479 -11.42 24.90 -18.41
C GLU A 479 -9.96 24.53 -18.06
N GLY A 480 -9.33 25.33 -17.19
CA GLY A 480 -8.10 24.94 -16.49
C GLY A 480 -6.78 25.18 -17.23
N GLU A 481 -6.48 26.40 -17.68
CA GLU A 481 -5.10 26.75 -18.03
C GLU A 481 -4.25 27.02 -16.77
N LYS A 482 -3.27 26.14 -16.57
CA LYS A 482 -2.20 26.21 -15.57
C LYS A 482 -1.47 27.55 -15.67
N GLU A 483 -1.22 28.15 -14.51
CA GLU A 483 -0.35 29.32 -14.38
C GLU A 483 0.98 29.08 -15.13
N GLN A 484 1.27 29.89 -16.15
CA GLN A 484 2.65 30.13 -16.59
C GLN A 484 3.34 31.08 -15.58
N GLU A 485 3.48 30.63 -14.34
CA GLU A 485 4.81 30.71 -13.73
C GLU A 485 5.53 29.45 -14.25
N SER A 486 6.85 29.46 -14.40
CA SER A 486 7.63 28.28 -14.83
C SER A 486 7.64 27.19 -13.75
N ILE A 487 6.47 26.76 -13.29
CA ILE A 487 6.26 25.54 -12.55
C ILE A 487 6.16 24.48 -13.65
N LYS A 488 7.23 23.69 -13.83
CA LYS A 488 7.16 22.47 -14.63
C LYS A 488 5.82 21.81 -14.31
N PRO A 489 4.96 21.47 -15.29
CA PRO A 489 3.79 20.66 -14.99
C PRO A 489 4.29 19.49 -14.15
N HIS A 490 3.72 19.25 -12.96
CA HIS A 490 4.06 18.06 -12.19
C HIS A 490 4.01 16.90 -13.18
N SER A 491 5.16 16.29 -13.49
CA SER A 491 5.18 15.07 -14.27
C SER A 491 4.32 14.09 -13.48
N LYS A 492 3.42 13.38 -14.16
CA LYS A 492 2.65 12.32 -13.51
C LYS A 492 3.69 11.37 -12.93
N VAL A 493 3.76 11.28 -11.60
CA VAL A 493 4.66 10.35 -10.91
C VAL A 493 4.10 8.96 -11.19
N PHE A 494 4.92 8.07 -11.74
CA PHE A 494 4.53 6.70 -12.02
C PHE A 494 4.06 5.99 -10.74
N ASP A 495 2.82 5.50 -10.75
CA ASP A 495 2.28 4.63 -9.71
C ASP A 495 2.23 3.18 -10.22
N TYR A 496 2.89 2.26 -9.52
CA TYR A 496 2.98 0.87 -9.96
C TYR A 496 1.60 0.17 -10.05
N GLU A 497 0.65 0.47 -9.16
CA GLU A 497 -0.66 -0.19 -9.17
C GLU A 497 -1.55 0.34 -10.31
N GLU A 498 -1.46 1.64 -10.60
CA GLU A 498 -2.31 2.29 -11.62
C GLU A 498 -1.70 2.26 -13.03
N ASP A 499 -0.38 2.36 -13.15
CA ASP A 499 0.30 2.62 -14.43
C ASP A 499 1.07 1.41 -15.00
N PHE A 500 1.27 0.32 -14.24
CA PHE A 500 2.12 -0.80 -14.67
C PHE A 500 1.59 -1.52 -15.92
N GLU A 501 0.27 -1.71 -16.05
CA GLU A 501 -0.32 -2.36 -17.22
C GLU A 501 -0.09 -1.53 -18.49
N GLU A 502 -0.40 -0.22 -18.45
CA GLU A 502 -0.19 0.70 -19.58
C GLU A 502 1.30 0.83 -19.94
N PHE A 503 2.17 0.92 -18.94
CA PHE A 503 3.62 0.93 -19.13
C PHE A 503 4.11 -0.36 -19.80
N GLY A 504 3.68 -1.52 -19.30
CA GLY A 504 4.04 -2.83 -19.82
C GLY A 504 3.61 -3.02 -21.26
N GLU A 505 2.39 -2.61 -21.61
CA GLU A 505 1.89 -2.65 -22.99
C GLU A 505 2.69 -1.74 -23.93
N THR A 506 2.92 -0.48 -23.51
CA THR A 506 3.65 0.51 -24.29
C THR A 506 5.09 0.07 -24.59
N MET A 507 5.80 -0.39 -23.56
CA MET A 507 7.18 -0.86 -23.72
C MET A 507 7.25 -2.12 -24.59
N ASP A 508 6.30 -3.06 -24.45
CA ASP A 508 6.30 -4.30 -25.22
C ASP A 508 6.06 -4.03 -26.71
N GLU A 509 5.16 -3.10 -27.03
CA GLU A 509 4.95 -2.67 -28.42
C GLU A 509 6.19 -2.02 -29.05
N ILE A 510 6.88 -1.15 -28.30
CA ILE A 510 8.08 -0.47 -28.77
C ILE A 510 9.19 -1.50 -29.01
N GLN A 511 9.45 -2.35 -28.01
CA GLN A 511 10.50 -3.38 -28.06
C GLN A 511 10.31 -4.34 -29.22
N ARG A 512 9.07 -4.78 -29.51
CA ARG A 512 8.78 -5.64 -30.68
C ARG A 512 9.03 -4.97 -32.03
N LYS A 513 8.99 -3.64 -32.10
CA LYS A 513 9.22 -2.87 -33.33
C LYS A 513 10.70 -2.61 -33.57
N ILE A 514 11.48 -2.39 -32.50
CA ILE A 514 12.88 -1.91 -32.60
C ILE A 514 13.93 -3.01 -32.37
N LEU A 515 13.62 -4.02 -31.53
CA LEU A 515 14.57 -5.08 -31.18
C LEU A 515 14.39 -6.29 -32.11
N SER A 516 15.52 -6.83 -32.56
CA SER A 516 15.58 -8.08 -33.30
C SER A 516 15.36 -9.29 -32.39
N LYS A 517 15.17 -10.47 -33.01
CA LYS A 517 15.05 -11.73 -32.26
C LYS A 517 16.30 -12.00 -31.41
N GLU A 518 17.48 -11.85 -32.02
CA GLU A 518 18.77 -12.12 -31.35
C GLU A 518 18.99 -11.18 -30.16
N GLU A 519 18.63 -9.90 -30.30
CA GLU A 519 18.67 -8.94 -29.19
C GLU A 519 17.72 -9.32 -28.05
N LEU A 520 16.48 -9.67 -28.35
CA LEU A 520 15.54 -10.11 -27.31
C LEU A 520 16.00 -11.43 -26.67
N ASP A 521 16.68 -12.31 -27.41
CA ASP A 521 17.21 -13.59 -26.91
C ASP A 521 18.36 -13.36 -25.93
N ASP A 522 19.29 -12.46 -26.25
CA ASP A 522 20.40 -12.15 -25.34
C ASP A 522 19.96 -11.30 -24.14
N VAL A 523 19.01 -10.37 -24.32
CA VAL A 523 18.38 -9.66 -23.18
C VAL A 523 17.73 -10.64 -22.21
N TYR A 524 17.10 -11.71 -22.69
CA TYR A 524 16.52 -12.74 -21.82
C TYR A 524 17.55 -13.36 -20.88
N LEU A 525 18.82 -13.48 -21.28
CA LEU A 525 19.88 -14.01 -20.41
C LEU A 525 20.04 -13.19 -19.13
N THR A 526 19.82 -11.87 -19.20
CA THR A 526 19.88 -10.96 -18.04
C THR A 526 18.77 -11.21 -17.01
N THR A 527 17.70 -11.90 -17.40
CA THR A 527 16.61 -12.29 -16.48
C THR A 527 16.94 -13.55 -15.67
N THR A 528 18.05 -14.23 -16.01
CA THR A 528 18.43 -15.54 -15.47
C THR A 528 19.68 -15.47 -14.59
N ASN A 529 20.08 -16.61 -14.01
CA ASN A 529 21.33 -16.74 -13.25
C ASN A 529 22.62 -16.47 -14.07
N GLN A 530 22.51 -16.24 -15.39
CA GLN A 530 23.65 -15.87 -16.23
C GLN A 530 24.07 -14.41 -16.05
N LEU A 531 23.21 -13.53 -15.54
CA LEU A 531 23.53 -12.11 -15.32
C LEU A 531 24.81 -11.93 -14.47
N GLU A 532 24.97 -12.72 -13.40
CA GLU A 532 26.17 -12.66 -12.54
C GLU A 532 27.46 -12.94 -13.35
N VAL A 533 27.41 -13.94 -14.24
CA VAL A 533 28.57 -14.33 -15.07
C VAL A 533 28.85 -13.28 -16.15
N ILE A 534 27.79 -12.74 -16.75
CA ILE A 534 27.87 -11.66 -17.74
C ILE A 534 28.50 -10.41 -17.11
N ASN A 535 28.03 -9.99 -15.94
CA ASN A 535 28.56 -8.82 -15.23
C ASN A 535 30.04 -9.02 -14.85
N LYS A 536 30.42 -10.19 -14.30
CA LYS A 536 31.84 -10.48 -14.02
C LYS A 536 32.72 -10.42 -15.27
N LEU A 537 32.24 -10.90 -16.41
CA LEU A 537 32.97 -10.79 -17.68
C LEU A 537 33.11 -9.34 -18.15
N LYS A 538 32.07 -8.52 -17.93
CA LYS A 538 32.05 -7.10 -18.29
C LYS A 538 32.99 -6.25 -17.42
N THR A 539 33.13 -6.55 -16.12
CA THR A 539 33.85 -5.70 -15.15
C THR A 539 35.25 -6.21 -14.77
N GLU A 540 35.39 -7.48 -14.36
CA GLU A 540 36.58 -7.97 -13.65
C GLU A 540 37.41 -9.02 -14.40
N SER A 541 36.96 -9.48 -15.59
CA SER A 541 37.60 -10.54 -16.37
C SER A 541 37.90 -11.82 -15.54
N PRO A 542 36.91 -12.73 -15.36
CA PRO A 542 37.04 -13.91 -14.51
C PRO A 542 38.19 -14.83 -14.94
N THR A 543 38.76 -15.52 -13.96
CA THR A 543 39.82 -16.50 -14.21
C THR A 543 39.30 -17.69 -15.00
N ALA A 544 40.20 -18.38 -15.72
CA ALA A 544 39.84 -19.57 -16.49
C ALA A 544 39.19 -20.67 -15.63
N LYS A 545 39.55 -20.76 -14.35
CA LYS A 545 38.98 -21.74 -13.40
C LYS A 545 37.55 -21.38 -13.01
N GLU A 546 37.26 -20.11 -12.75
CA GLU A 546 35.91 -19.65 -12.41
C GLU A 546 34.95 -19.83 -13.59
N LEU A 547 35.38 -19.44 -14.81
CA LEU A 547 34.62 -19.70 -16.04
C LEU A 547 34.36 -21.19 -16.27
N GLU A 548 35.33 -22.06 -15.96
CA GLU A 548 35.13 -23.51 -16.04
C GLU A 548 34.09 -24.00 -15.02
N GLN A 549 34.06 -23.42 -13.81
CA GLN A 549 33.05 -23.73 -12.79
C GLN A 549 31.65 -23.28 -13.22
N TYR A 550 31.50 -22.06 -13.74
CA TYR A 550 30.23 -21.57 -14.28
C TYR A 550 29.73 -22.42 -15.44
N MET A 551 30.62 -22.78 -16.37
CA MET A 551 30.29 -23.69 -17.48
C MET A 551 29.86 -25.08 -16.98
N LYS A 552 30.51 -25.62 -15.94
CA LYS A 552 30.09 -26.91 -15.35
C LYS A 552 28.73 -26.79 -14.67
N LYS A 553 28.45 -25.69 -13.99
CA LYS A 553 27.15 -25.41 -13.35
C LYS A 553 26.02 -25.38 -14.38
N ILE A 554 26.13 -24.56 -15.43
CA ILE A 554 25.08 -24.49 -16.47
C ILE A 554 24.87 -25.83 -17.21
N LYS A 555 25.93 -26.62 -17.40
CA LYS A 555 25.80 -27.98 -17.96
C LYS A 555 25.08 -28.95 -17.02
N LYS A 556 25.27 -28.79 -15.71
CA LYS A 556 24.59 -29.59 -14.68
C LYS A 556 23.12 -29.18 -14.59
N ASP A 557 22.82 -27.88 -14.55
CA ASP A 557 21.46 -27.34 -14.58
C ASP A 557 20.68 -27.90 -15.80
N LEU A 558 21.31 -27.94 -16.99
CA LEU A 558 20.74 -28.55 -18.19
C LEU A 558 20.47 -30.06 -18.06
N GLN A 559 21.26 -30.79 -17.28
CA GLN A 559 21.03 -32.22 -17.04
C GLN A 559 19.87 -32.43 -16.06
N GLU A 560 19.83 -31.66 -14.98
CA GLU A 560 18.77 -31.74 -13.97
C GLU A 560 17.40 -31.34 -14.53
N GLU A 561 17.33 -30.32 -15.39
CA GLU A 561 16.07 -29.97 -16.08
C GLU A 561 15.61 -31.05 -17.08
N LYS A 562 16.56 -31.80 -17.68
CA LYS A 562 16.24 -32.92 -18.57
C LYS A 562 15.74 -34.15 -17.81
N ASP A 563 16.28 -34.42 -16.62
CA ASP A 563 15.83 -35.55 -15.78
C ASP A 563 14.42 -35.32 -15.18
N ILE A 564 13.86 -34.09 -15.24
CA ILE A 564 12.47 -33.77 -14.86
C ILE A 564 11.51 -33.85 -16.07
N THR A 565 12.03 -34.01 -17.28
CA THR A 565 11.26 -34.16 -18.53
C THR A 565 11.60 -35.49 -19.19
N GLU A 566 11.16 -36.61 -18.60
CA GLU A 566 11.11 -37.89 -19.31
C GLU A 566 10.07 -37.80 -20.45
N GLU A 567 10.50 -37.27 -21.59
CA GLU A 567 10.28 -37.82 -22.93
C GLU A 567 11.27 -37.12 -23.88
N ASP A 568 12.35 -37.84 -24.20
CA ASP A 568 13.37 -37.46 -25.17
C ASP A 568 12.77 -37.05 -26.53
N VAL A 569 12.86 -35.78 -26.91
CA VAL A 569 13.21 -35.39 -28.29
C VAL A 569 14.00 -34.07 -28.30
N ILE A 570 15.33 -34.16 -28.27
CA ILE A 570 16.18 -33.13 -28.86
C ILE A 570 16.20 -33.41 -30.35
N ASP A 571 15.47 -32.61 -31.13
CA ASP A 571 15.52 -32.66 -32.59
C ASP A 571 16.87 -32.11 -33.10
N ILE A 572 17.31 -32.63 -34.24
CA ILE A 572 18.61 -32.40 -34.92
C ILE A 572 18.76 -30.93 -35.36
N PHE A 573 17.74 -30.10 -35.14
CA PHE A 573 17.71 -28.64 -35.38
C PHE A 573 17.64 -27.77 -34.11
N GLY A 574 17.82 -28.33 -32.91
CA GLY A 574 18.07 -27.55 -31.69
C GLY A 574 16.86 -26.92 -31.01
N GLY A 575 15.63 -27.31 -31.35
CA GLY A 575 14.42 -26.96 -30.59
C GLY A 575 14.04 -28.07 -29.60
N LEU A 576 13.78 -27.73 -28.33
CA LEU A 576 13.03 -28.59 -27.42
C LEU A 576 11.60 -28.71 -27.98
N SER A 577 11.17 -29.93 -28.27
CA SER A 577 9.86 -30.21 -28.86
C SER A 577 8.73 -29.99 -27.84
N GLU A 578 8.31 -28.75 -27.66
CA GLU A 578 6.93 -28.49 -27.25
C GLU A 578 6.05 -28.51 -28.50
N ASP A 579 5.02 -29.34 -28.50
CA ASP A 579 4.06 -29.47 -29.60
C ASP A 579 3.47 -28.08 -29.94
N THR A 580 3.75 -27.56 -31.14
CA THR A 580 3.29 -26.24 -31.65
C THR A 580 1.76 -26.08 -31.68
N ARG A 581 1.02 -27.14 -31.34
CA ARG A 581 -0.44 -27.17 -31.18
C ARG A 581 -0.92 -26.88 -29.75
N LYS A 582 -0.05 -26.94 -28.73
CA LYS A 582 -0.46 -26.68 -27.34
C LYS A 582 -0.74 -25.19 -27.16
N ILE A 583 -1.99 -24.89 -26.86
CA ILE A 583 -2.43 -23.54 -26.49
C ILE A 583 -2.06 -23.32 -25.03
N THR A 584 -1.17 -22.38 -24.76
CA THR A 584 -0.82 -21.91 -23.41
C THR A 584 -1.56 -20.62 -23.09
N LYS A 585 -1.69 -20.29 -21.81
CA LYS A 585 -2.34 -19.05 -21.36
C LYS A 585 -1.34 -18.13 -20.67
N LEU A 586 -1.41 -16.85 -20.99
CA LEU A 586 -0.69 -15.75 -20.34
C LEU A 586 -1.71 -14.64 -20.08
N ALA A 587 -1.82 -14.17 -18.82
CA ALA A 587 -2.84 -13.19 -18.41
C ALA A 587 -4.26 -13.50 -18.94
N ASN A 588 -4.70 -14.76 -18.80
CA ASN A 588 -5.96 -15.29 -19.32
C ASN A 588 -6.16 -15.24 -20.86
N LYS A 589 -5.18 -14.75 -21.62
CA LYS A 589 -5.15 -14.75 -23.09
C LYS A 589 -4.38 -15.98 -23.59
N SER A 590 -4.93 -16.64 -24.60
CA SER A 590 -4.35 -17.87 -25.17
C SER A 590 -3.33 -17.54 -26.26
N HIS A 591 -2.18 -18.21 -26.26
CA HIS A 591 -1.11 -18.03 -27.26
C HIS A 591 -0.46 -19.37 -27.65
N ARG A 592 0.36 -19.35 -28.71
CA ARG A 592 1.06 -20.52 -29.27
C ARG A 592 2.54 -20.22 -29.49
N GLU A 593 3.16 -19.58 -28.50
CA GLU A 593 4.57 -19.20 -28.59
C GLU A 593 5.38 -19.96 -27.54
N HIS A 594 6.62 -20.29 -27.89
CA HIS A 594 7.52 -21.02 -27.03
C HIS A 594 8.27 -20.07 -26.07
N PRO A 595 8.46 -20.48 -24.80
CA PRO A 595 9.32 -19.75 -23.89
C PRO A 595 10.77 -19.82 -24.38
N LYS A 596 11.51 -18.73 -24.16
CA LYS A 596 12.94 -18.69 -24.47
C LYS A 596 13.71 -19.60 -23.53
N ASN A 597 14.86 -20.07 -24.02
CA ASN A 597 15.67 -21.04 -23.31
C ASN A 597 17.14 -20.62 -23.31
N LYS A 598 17.67 -20.33 -22.11
CA LYS A 598 19.05 -19.85 -21.93
C LYS A 598 20.10 -20.82 -22.48
N TYR A 599 19.84 -22.13 -22.43
CA TYR A 599 20.76 -23.16 -22.95
C TYR A 599 20.79 -23.16 -24.48
N ALA A 600 19.65 -22.93 -25.14
CA ALA A 600 19.59 -22.82 -26.59
C ALA A 600 20.29 -21.55 -27.07
N ILE A 601 20.04 -20.42 -26.40
CA ILE A 601 20.66 -19.11 -26.72
C ILE A 601 22.19 -19.21 -26.60
N LEU A 602 22.68 -19.75 -25.48
CA LEU A 602 24.12 -19.94 -25.25
C LEU A 602 24.71 -21.17 -25.96
N ARG A 603 23.90 -21.93 -26.71
CA ARG A 603 24.29 -23.16 -27.43
C ARG A 603 25.01 -24.19 -26.55
N VAL A 604 24.50 -24.40 -25.33
CA VAL A 604 25.10 -25.27 -24.32
C VAL A 604 24.99 -26.73 -24.75
N ALA A 605 26.14 -27.37 -24.97
CA ALA A 605 26.25 -28.79 -25.30
C ALA A 605 27.17 -29.53 -24.31
N LYS A 606 27.00 -30.86 -24.19
CA LYS A 606 27.89 -31.70 -23.36
C LYS A 606 29.36 -31.49 -23.74
N SER A 607 29.67 -31.35 -25.03
CA SER A 607 31.01 -31.14 -25.60
C SER A 607 31.53 -29.70 -25.55
N MET A 608 30.73 -28.71 -25.12
CA MET A 608 31.09 -27.30 -25.14
C MET A 608 32.37 -27.03 -24.33
N LYS A 609 33.28 -26.23 -24.87
CA LYS A 609 34.54 -25.85 -24.17
C LYS A 609 34.41 -24.50 -23.48
N THR A 610 35.23 -24.26 -22.45
CA THR A 610 35.23 -23.00 -21.70
C THR A 610 35.44 -21.77 -22.59
N ALA A 611 36.28 -21.90 -23.64
CA ALA A 611 36.50 -20.83 -24.61
C ALA A 611 35.27 -20.51 -25.47
N GLU A 612 34.49 -21.53 -25.85
CA GLU A 612 33.24 -21.35 -26.61
C GLU A 612 32.17 -20.69 -25.75
N TYR A 613 32.08 -21.07 -24.47
CA TYR A 613 31.17 -20.44 -23.50
C TYR A 613 31.51 -18.98 -23.25
N ARG A 614 32.81 -18.67 -23.07
CA ARG A 614 33.28 -17.30 -22.95
C ARG A 614 32.93 -16.47 -24.18
N ALA A 615 33.19 -16.97 -25.39
CA ALA A 615 32.89 -16.26 -26.62
C ALA A 615 31.37 -16.02 -26.80
N ALA A 616 30.52 -16.98 -26.40
CA ALA A 616 29.07 -16.80 -26.43
C ALA A 616 28.61 -15.67 -25.48
N LEU A 617 29.16 -15.61 -24.27
CA LEU A 617 28.84 -14.56 -23.30
C LEU A 617 29.38 -13.19 -23.73
N GLU A 618 30.61 -13.11 -24.26
CA GLU A 618 31.17 -11.87 -24.80
C GLU A 618 30.36 -11.35 -25.99
N ASN A 619 29.85 -12.24 -26.86
CA ASN A 619 28.94 -11.86 -27.92
C ASN A 619 27.61 -11.32 -27.38
N ALA A 620 27.02 -12.00 -26.39
CA ALA A 620 25.79 -11.56 -25.75
C ALA A 620 25.94 -10.18 -25.09
N ILE A 621 27.07 -9.89 -24.44
CA ILE A 621 27.36 -8.56 -23.85
C ILE A 621 27.22 -7.47 -24.92
N ASN A 622 27.87 -7.63 -26.07
CA ASN A 622 27.83 -6.64 -27.15
C ASN A 622 26.40 -6.44 -27.68
N ILE A 623 25.65 -7.53 -27.86
CA ILE A 623 24.28 -7.49 -28.38
C ILE A 623 23.33 -6.82 -27.38
N ILE A 624 23.50 -7.07 -26.08
CA ILE A 624 22.72 -6.42 -25.02
C ILE A 624 23.02 -4.91 -24.98
N ASP A 625 24.28 -4.51 -25.11
CA ASP A 625 24.66 -3.09 -25.19
C ASP A 625 24.02 -2.42 -26.42
N GLU A 626 24.06 -3.05 -27.60
CA GLU A 626 23.38 -2.55 -28.81
C GLU A 626 21.85 -2.44 -28.63
N ALA A 627 21.23 -3.40 -27.95
CA ALA A 627 19.80 -3.39 -27.68
C ALA A 627 19.40 -2.23 -26.75
N LEU A 628 20.21 -1.96 -25.71
CA LEU A 628 19.98 -0.85 -24.78
C LEU A 628 20.09 0.51 -25.45
N GLU A 629 21.00 0.68 -26.42
CA GLU A 629 21.12 1.92 -27.19
C GLU A 629 19.90 2.22 -28.07
N LYS A 630 19.11 1.19 -28.43
CA LYS A 630 17.93 1.35 -29.30
C LYS A 630 16.67 1.77 -28.55
N ASN A 631 16.59 1.51 -27.24
CA ASN A 631 15.37 1.68 -26.46
C ASN A 631 15.54 2.68 -25.31
N ALA A 632 14.51 3.47 -25.06
CA ALA A 632 14.51 4.48 -24.00
C ALA A 632 13.14 4.57 -23.32
N LEU A 633 13.15 5.00 -22.05
CA LEU A 633 11.94 5.21 -21.27
C LEU A 633 11.08 6.33 -21.87
N GLN A 634 9.78 6.09 -21.94
CA GLN A 634 8.80 7.04 -22.50
C GLN A 634 8.22 8.01 -21.48
N GLN A 635 8.46 7.75 -20.19
CA GLN A 635 8.00 8.51 -19.04
C GLN A 635 8.99 8.36 -17.88
N ASP A 636 8.89 9.24 -16.88
CA ASP A 636 9.66 9.12 -15.65
C ASP A 636 9.18 7.89 -14.86
N ILE A 637 10.10 7.11 -14.31
CA ILE A 637 9.77 5.88 -13.57
C ILE A 637 10.74 5.61 -12.43
N ALA A 638 10.24 5.06 -11.33
CA ALA A 638 11.08 4.62 -10.22
C ALA A 638 11.36 3.11 -10.32
N GLY A 639 12.64 2.74 -10.25
CA GLY A 639 13.07 1.36 -10.11
C GLY A 639 13.80 1.12 -8.79
N TYR A 640 13.68 -0.09 -8.27
CA TYR A 640 14.19 -0.51 -6.97
C TYR A 640 15.21 -1.64 -7.15
N LYS A 641 16.34 -1.56 -6.46
CA LYS A 641 17.34 -2.64 -6.39
C LYS A 641 17.88 -2.74 -4.97
N TRP A 642 17.84 -3.94 -4.39
CA TRP A 642 18.49 -4.17 -3.10
C TRP A 642 19.90 -4.76 -3.29
N VAL A 643 20.79 -4.45 -2.34
CA VAL A 643 22.14 -5.04 -2.23
C VAL A 643 22.52 -5.16 -0.75
N GLU A 644 23.54 -5.95 -0.45
CA GLU A 644 24.11 -6.06 0.89
C GLU A 644 24.66 -4.73 1.40
N GLU A 645 24.70 -4.52 2.74
CA GLU A 645 25.13 -3.23 3.34
C GLU A 645 26.54 -2.79 2.89
N GLU A 646 27.43 -3.75 2.64
CA GLU A 646 28.84 -3.54 2.24
C GLU A 646 29.01 -3.31 0.73
N GLU A 647 27.99 -3.62 -0.08
CA GLU A 647 28.02 -3.53 -1.53
C GLU A 647 27.38 -2.21 -2.02
N ASN A 648 27.79 -1.80 -3.23
CA ASN A 648 27.18 -0.68 -3.95
C ASN A 648 26.83 -1.13 -5.37
N ILE A 649 25.92 -0.39 -5.99
CA ILE A 649 25.63 -0.55 -7.42
C ILE A 649 26.86 -0.14 -8.24
N ASP A 650 27.43 -1.07 -9.01
CA ASP A 650 28.43 -0.76 -10.02
C ASP A 650 27.73 -0.31 -11.31
N THR A 651 28.01 0.91 -11.76
CA THR A 651 27.42 1.48 -12.96
C THR A 651 27.92 0.82 -14.25
N ASN A 652 29.05 0.10 -14.21
CA ASN A 652 29.59 -0.63 -15.36
C ASN A 652 28.87 -1.97 -15.61
N GLU A 653 28.07 -2.43 -14.66
CA GLU A 653 27.29 -3.65 -14.78
C GLU A 653 25.97 -3.45 -15.54
N PHE A 654 25.42 -4.54 -16.07
CA PHE A 654 24.02 -4.59 -16.46
C PHE A 654 23.15 -4.59 -15.20
N ASN A 655 22.48 -3.46 -14.97
CA ASN A 655 21.71 -3.23 -13.77
C ASN A 655 20.23 -3.49 -14.00
N VAL A 656 19.70 -4.47 -13.27
CA VAL A 656 18.28 -4.81 -13.27
C VAL A 656 17.61 -4.16 -12.07
N PHE A 657 16.53 -3.43 -12.32
CA PHE A 657 15.71 -2.77 -11.30
C PHE A 657 14.28 -3.29 -11.36
N ASN A 658 13.68 -3.49 -10.20
CA ASN A 658 12.31 -3.90 -10.06
C ASN A 658 11.40 -2.69 -9.95
N LEU A 659 10.27 -2.70 -10.66
CA LEU A 659 9.26 -1.64 -10.55
C LEU A 659 8.42 -1.79 -9.28
N ASN A 660 8.37 -3.01 -8.71
CA ASN A 660 7.65 -3.29 -7.50
C ASN A 660 8.60 -3.34 -6.29
N PRO A 661 8.54 -2.36 -5.36
CA PRO A 661 9.41 -2.33 -4.19
C PRO A 661 9.12 -3.45 -3.18
N GLU A 662 7.88 -3.93 -3.07
CA GLU A 662 7.53 -5.04 -2.17
C GLU A 662 8.22 -6.34 -2.63
N LYS A 663 8.13 -6.66 -3.92
CA LYS A 663 8.79 -7.85 -4.50
C LYS A 663 10.30 -7.79 -4.36
N GLU A 664 10.88 -6.60 -4.57
CA GLU A 664 12.33 -6.42 -4.45
C GLU A 664 12.81 -6.68 -3.03
N ILE A 665 12.10 -6.12 -2.04
CA ILE A 665 12.44 -6.31 -0.64
C ILE A 665 12.12 -7.71 -0.14
N GLU A 666 11.13 -8.40 -0.70
CA GLU A 666 10.83 -9.79 -0.30
C GLU A 666 12.07 -10.69 -0.39
N ASN A 667 12.83 -10.59 -1.49
CA ASN A 667 14.07 -11.33 -1.69
C ASN A 667 15.15 -10.90 -0.68
N ALA A 668 15.31 -9.59 -0.45
CA ALA A 668 16.25 -9.09 0.58
C ALA A 668 15.92 -9.67 1.98
N LEU A 669 14.63 -9.81 2.28
CA LEU A 669 14.16 -10.32 3.56
C LEU A 669 14.38 -11.82 3.75
N THR A 670 14.47 -12.61 2.68
CA THR A 670 14.75 -14.05 2.76
C THR A 670 16.23 -14.39 2.58
N GLU A 671 16.96 -13.64 1.75
CA GLU A 671 18.32 -14.01 1.32
C GLU A 671 19.43 -13.44 2.21
N THR A 672 19.27 -12.25 2.82
CA THR A 672 20.38 -11.68 3.62
C THR A 672 20.57 -12.33 4.98
N GLU A 673 21.83 -12.60 5.36
CA GLU A 673 22.26 -13.02 6.70
C GLU A 673 22.60 -11.83 7.62
N SER A 674 22.94 -10.67 7.05
CA SER A 674 23.51 -9.52 7.78
C SER A 674 22.48 -8.71 8.59
N GLY A 675 21.18 -8.97 8.35
CA GLY A 675 20.06 -8.29 9.00
C GLY A 675 19.88 -6.82 8.54
N LYS A 676 20.74 -6.35 7.62
CA LYS A 676 20.74 -4.99 7.11
C LYS A 676 21.03 -4.95 5.62
N VAL A 677 20.28 -4.15 4.87
CA VAL A 677 20.45 -4.05 3.42
C VAL A 677 20.34 -2.61 2.95
N ASN A 678 20.92 -2.31 1.79
CA ASN A 678 20.71 -1.06 1.08
C ASN A 678 19.63 -1.27 0.01
N LEU A 679 18.59 -0.43 0.03
CA LEU A 679 17.57 -0.38 -1.02
C LEU A 679 17.77 0.90 -1.83
N TYR A 680 18.18 0.76 -3.08
CA TYR A 680 18.31 1.87 -4.00
C TYR A 680 16.97 2.10 -4.69
N LYS A 681 16.40 3.29 -4.49
CA LYS A 681 15.29 3.82 -5.29
C LYS A 681 15.87 4.77 -6.33
N MET A 682 15.89 4.34 -7.58
CA MET A 682 16.40 5.12 -8.71
C MET A 682 15.22 5.72 -9.47
N ASN A 683 15.08 7.04 -9.43
CA ASN A 683 14.11 7.81 -10.21
C ASN A 683 14.72 8.10 -11.59
N PHE A 684 14.34 7.31 -12.59
CA PHE A 684 14.81 7.46 -13.98
C PHE A 684 13.95 8.49 -14.72
N GLU A 685 14.57 9.55 -15.24
CA GLU A 685 13.87 10.51 -16.10
C GLU A 685 13.57 9.89 -17.48
N LYS A 686 12.52 10.38 -18.14
CA LYS A 686 12.20 10.05 -19.53
C LYS A 686 13.45 10.22 -20.42
N GLY A 687 13.72 9.23 -21.26
CA GLY A 687 14.87 9.20 -22.17
C GLY A 687 16.02 8.32 -21.71
N VAL A 688 16.09 7.97 -20.42
CA VAL A 688 17.09 7.00 -19.93
C VAL A 688 16.93 5.66 -20.66
N LYS A 689 18.07 5.09 -21.09
CA LYS A 689 18.14 3.84 -21.85
C LYS A 689 17.77 2.65 -20.98
N ALA A 690 16.72 1.94 -21.37
CA ALA A 690 16.22 0.80 -20.61
C ALA A 690 15.46 -0.17 -21.50
N ILE A 691 15.38 -1.43 -21.06
CA ILE A 691 14.55 -2.49 -21.66
C ILE A 691 13.71 -3.10 -20.54
N ALA A 692 12.38 -2.99 -20.66
CA ALA A 692 11.46 -3.64 -19.75
C ALA A 692 11.39 -5.14 -20.06
N PHE A 693 11.30 -5.99 -19.03
CA PHE A 693 11.19 -7.44 -19.20
C PHE A 693 9.75 -7.86 -19.56
N THR A 694 9.31 -7.40 -20.72
CA THR A 694 7.99 -7.63 -21.27
C THR A 694 7.83 -9.05 -21.79
N ASN A 695 6.62 -9.41 -22.20
CA ASN A 695 6.31 -10.74 -22.71
C ASN A 695 7.24 -11.16 -23.87
N CYS A 696 7.63 -10.25 -24.77
CA CYS A 696 8.53 -10.57 -25.88
C CYS A 696 9.99 -10.85 -25.48
N VAL A 697 10.39 -10.49 -24.26
CA VAL A 697 11.68 -10.92 -23.68
C VAL A 697 11.60 -12.39 -23.25
N TYR A 698 10.46 -12.86 -22.74
CA TYR A 698 10.31 -14.23 -22.24
C TYR A 698 9.91 -15.27 -23.27
N TYR A 699 9.24 -14.85 -24.33
CA TYR A 699 8.68 -15.75 -25.34
C TYR A 699 9.13 -15.34 -26.74
N ASP A 700 9.28 -16.34 -27.60
CA ASP A 700 9.30 -16.11 -29.03
C ASP A 700 7.97 -15.46 -29.47
N ASN A 701 7.96 -14.79 -30.63
CA ASN A 701 6.73 -14.25 -31.21
C ASN A 701 6.64 -14.55 -32.71
N GLN A 702 6.99 -15.78 -33.09
CA GLN A 702 7.03 -16.21 -34.49
C GLN A 702 5.62 -16.33 -35.07
N ASN A 703 4.66 -16.82 -34.28
CA ASN A 703 3.27 -16.98 -34.71
C ASN A 703 2.43 -15.70 -34.55
N LYS A 704 3.02 -14.62 -33.99
CA LYS A 704 2.35 -13.34 -33.70
C LYS A 704 1.10 -13.50 -32.81
N THR A 705 1.13 -14.46 -31.90
CA THR A 705 0.02 -14.76 -30.99
C THR A 705 0.29 -14.35 -29.55
N LEU A 706 1.50 -13.87 -29.23
CA LEU A 706 1.87 -13.47 -27.88
C LEU A 706 1.08 -12.22 -27.44
N PRO A 707 0.40 -12.24 -26.28
CA PRO A 707 -0.24 -11.07 -25.72
C PRO A 707 0.78 -9.94 -25.49
N VAL A 708 0.36 -8.72 -25.77
CA VAL A 708 1.14 -7.51 -25.46
C VAL A 708 1.07 -7.27 -23.96
N GLY A 709 2.19 -6.95 -23.33
CA GLY A 709 2.26 -6.64 -21.90
C GLY A 709 3.53 -7.13 -21.20
N MET A 710 3.51 -7.06 -19.88
CA MET A 710 4.63 -7.40 -18.99
C MET A 710 4.14 -8.30 -17.85
N ASP A 711 3.72 -9.51 -18.19
CA ASP A 711 2.96 -10.38 -17.28
C ASP A 711 3.84 -11.35 -16.46
N LYS A 712 5.08 -11.57 -16.90
CA LYS A 712 6.01 -12.54 -16.29
C LYS A 712 6.93 -11.94 -15.25
N ASP A 713 7.23 -10.66 -15.37
CA ASP A 713 8.25 -10.01 -14.56
C ASP A 713 7.84 -8.55 -14.31
N THR A 714 8.31 -7.97 -13.21
CA THR A 714 8.12 -6.57 -12.84
C THR A 714 9.41 -5.77 -12.98
N ARG A 715 10.48 -6.37 -13.51
CA ARG A 715 11.82 -5.79 -13.61
C ARG A 715 12.14 -5.23 -15.00
N MET A 716 13.11 -4.34 -15.04
CA MET A 716 13.70 -3.81 -16.26
C MET A 716 15.22 -3.78 -16.17
N LEU A 717 15.87 -3.91 -17.31
CA LEU A 717 17.30 -3.67 -17.46
C LEU A 717 17.52 -2.18 -17.79
N VAL A 718 18.38 -1.50 -17.04
CA VAL A 718 18.64 -0.07 -17.22
C VAL A 718 20.14 0.16 -17.39
N ASN A 719 20.51 0.98 -18.38
CA ASN A 719 21.86 1.46 -18.51
C ASN A 719 22.03 2.75 -17.69
N ILE A 720 22.87 2.67 -16.66
CA ILE A 720 23.20 3.81 -15.79
C ILE A 720 24.66 4.25 -15.93
N LEU A 721 25.39 3.65 -16.88
CA LEU A 721 26.73 4.09 -17.25
C LEU A 721 26.62 5.46 -17.93
N ASP A 722 27.54 6.37 -17.60
CA ASP A 722 27.60 7.73 -18.16
C ASP A 722 26.29 8.54 -18.02
N THR A 723 25.55 8.31 -16.93
CA THR A 723 24.36 9.09 -16.55
C THR A 723 24.66 10.03 -15.37
N ASP A 724 23.94 11.15 -15.28
CA ASP A 724 24.00 12.03 -14.10
C ASP A 724 23.15 11.42 -12.98
N ILE A 725 23.83 10.96 -11.93
CA ILE A 725 23.23 10.31 -10.76
C ILE A 725 23.39 11.22 -9.54
N THR A 726 22.27 11.76 -9.06
CA THR A 726 22.24 12.65 -7.90
C THR A 726 21.49 12.03 -6.73
N LEU A 727 22.11 11.99 -5.55
CA LEU A 727 21.46 11.53 -4.31
C LEU A 727 20.45 12.59 -3.82
N GLU A 728 19.20 12.20 -3.66
CA GLU A 728 18.13 13.06 -3.16
C GLU A 728 17.89 12.89 -1.66
N SER A 729 17.81 11.64 -1.19
CA SER A 729 17.48 11.36 0.20
C SER A 729 18.10 10.07 0.73
N LYS A 730 18.32 10.03 2.05
CA LYS A 730 18.70 8.80 2.78
C LYS A 730 17.74 8.60 3.93
N LYS A 731 17.13 7.43 4.01
CA LYS A 731 16.20 7.05 5.08
C LYS A 731 16.55 5.68 5.63
N VAL A 732 16.29 5.48 6.92
CA VAL A 732 16.45 4.17 7.57
C VAL A 732 15.09 3.71 8.01
N ILE A 733 14.69 2.54 7.53
CA ILE A 733 13.42 1.90 7.88
C ILE A 733 13.68 0.51 8.45
N ARG A 734 12.67 -0.06 9.11
CA ARG A 734 12.71 -1.43 9.59
C ARG A 734 11.50 -2.17 9.09
N VAL A 735 11.72 -3.40 8.66
CA VAL A 735 10.68 -4.31 8.19
C VAL A 735 10.74 -5.57 9.04
N GLY A 736 9.62 -5.89 9.66
CA GLY A 736 9.35 -7.11 10.38
C GLY A 736 8.63 -8.12 9.50
N ARG A 737 9.12 -9.35 9.46
CA ARG A 737 8.45 -10.50 8.84
C ARG A 737 8.60 -11.74 9.73
N LEU A 738 7.59 -12.58 9.76
CA LEU A 738 7.70 -13.90 10.39
C LEU A 738 8.66 -14.80 9.58
N GLU A 739 9.53 -15.53 10.28
CA GLU A 739 10.48 -16.49 9.68
C GLU A 739 9.76 -17.60 8.92
N ASP A 740 8.69 -18.11 9.52
CA ASP A 740 7.74 -19.05 8.93
C ASP A 740 6.34 -18.59 9.35
N GLU A 741 5.41 -18.42 8.40
CA GLU A 741 4.05 -18.00 8.70
C GLU A 741 3.18 -19.10 9.31
N ASP A 742 3.53 -20.36 9.05
CA ASP A 742 2.81 -21.55 9.51
C ASP A 742 3.32 -22.06 10.86
N ASP A 743 4.53 -21.65 11.30
CA ASP A 743 5.07 -21.99 12.61
C ASP A 743 4.53 -21.08 13.73
N ILE A 744 3.88 -21.69 14.71
CA ILE A 744 3.37 -21.04 15.93
C ILE A 744 4.50 -20.46 16.79
N ALA A 745 5.72 -21.04 16.70
CA ALA A 745 6.91 -20.57 17.41
C ALA A 745 7.63 -19.42 16.70
N SER A 746 7.20 -19.10 15.47
CA SER A 746 7.90 -18.21 14.56
C SER A 746 8.24 -16.88 15.21
N LYS A 747 9.47 -16.45 14.96
CA LYS A 747 9.98 -15.18 15.45
C LYS A 747 9.72 -14.13 14.39
N LEU A 748 9.35 -12.93 14.84
CA LEU A 748 9.44 -11.76 14.00
C LEU A 748 10.93 -11.46 13.79
N ILE A 749 11.39 -11.62 12.57
CA ILE A 749 12.71 -11.18 12.12
C ILE A 749 12.55 -9.71 11.71
N ILE A 750 13.42 -8.85 12.24
CA ILE A 750 13.43 -7.43 11.92
C ILE A 750 14.70 -7.15 11.15
N LYS A 751 14.54 -6.71 9.90
CA LYS A 751 15.63 -6.26 9.05
C LYS A 751 15.62 -4.74 8.95
N THR A 752 16.80 -4.14 8.97
CA THR A 752 16.95 -2.68 8.80
C THR A 752 17.32 -2.39 7.36
N ILE A 753 16.58 -1.50 6.71
CA ILE A 753 16.78 -1.15 5.30
C ILE A 753 17.24 0.30 5.24
N ASN A 754 18.40 0.53 4.65
CA ASN A 754 18.88 1.86 4.30
C ASN A 754 18.35 2.19 2.91
N VAL A 755 17.33 3.04 2.84
CA VAL A 755 16.77 3.50 1.57
C VAL A 755 17.59 4.67 1.06
N LEU A 756 18.18 4.52 -0.13
CA LEU A 756 18.96 5.53 -0.82
C LEU A 756 18.20 5.93 -2.08
N GLU A 757 17.72 7.17 -2.13
CA GLU A 757 16.94 7.70 -3.24
C GLU A 757 17.83 8.56 -4.14
N TYR A 758 17.86 8.23 -5.42
CA TYR A 758 18.66 8.90 -6.44
C TYR A 758 17.77 9.31 -7.62
N THR A 759 18.13 10.40 -8.27
CA THR A 759 17.62 10.76 -9.60
C THR A 759 18.68 10.49 -10.65
N VAL A 760 18.27 9.90 -11.78
CA VAL A 760 19.13 9.48 -12.89
C VAL A 760 18.68 10.18 -14.17
N LYS A 761 19.62 10.85 -14.83
CA LYS A 761 19.37 11.59 -16.07
C LYS A 761 20.33 11.18 -17.16
N ASP A 762 19.84 11.17 -18.39
CA ASP A 762 20.70 10.97 -19.55
C ASP A 762 21.47 12.25 -19.85
N ASP A 763 22.79 12.22 -19.70
CA ASP A 763 23.70 13.34 -19.97
C ASP A 763 23.71 13.74 -21.47
N THR A 764 23.22 12.89 -22.36
CA THR A 764 23.25 13.13 -23.80
C THR A 764 22.20 14.13 -24.31
N LEU A 765 21.29 14.62 -23.45
CA LEU A 765 20.31 15.66 -23.78
C LEU A 765 20.80 17.10 -23.52
N GLY A 766 22.06 17.29 -23.13
CA GLY A 766 22.69 18.60 -22.99
C GLY A 766 23.16 19.21 -24.32
N ILE A 767 22.23 19.72 -25.15
CA ILE A 767 22.48 20.77 -26.15
C ILE A 767 21.39 21.85 -26.08
#